data_AF-A0A0E0F8M3-F1
#
_entry.id   AF-A0A0E0F8M3-F1
#
_cell.length_a   1.000
_cell.length_b   1.000
_cell.length_c   1.000
_cell.angle_alpha   90.00
_cell.angle_beta   90.00
_cell.angle_gamma   90.00
#
_symmetry.space_group_name_H-M   'P 1'
#
loop_
_entity.id
_entity.type
_entity.pdbx_description
1 polymer ?
#
loop_
_entity_poly.entity_id
_entity_poly.type
_entity_poly.pdbx_seq_one_letter_code
_entity_poly.pdbx_strand_id
1 'polypeptide(L)'
;MPLTAFVAAAARLAVLVAAAATAANAASYARYRRRHLRRIPSPIDESADPLADFRAIPLEDAWLQFATETSCDDKENERDQRPVDAVMTSAAGDGGSQQSWRLTGGENIGDREQRKPLRVAMEAMLRGFEILAESGESAGGGNCSHNVAAWHNVPCPQERLRFWSDPDAELKLAKETGISVFRMGVDWARLIPEEPTEELKSSVNFAALERYRWIIQRVREYGMKVMLTLFHHSLPPWAGKYGGWKMEKTVTYFMDFVRLVVDRVSDLVDYWVIFNEPHVFVMLTYCAGAWPGGDPNAIEVATSTLPTGVYNQALHWMAIAHAEAYDYIHSKSKNERKPIVGVAHHVSFTRPYGLFDVAAVALANSLTLFPYVDSICDKLDFIGINYYGQEVISGPGLKLVDNDEYSESGRGVYPDGLFRILIQFNERYKRLNIPFVITENGVSDETDLIRKPYILEHLLATYAAIIMGVRVLGYLFWTTSDNWEWADGYGPKFGLVAVDRANNLARKPRPSYFLFSRVVTTGKITRQDRMSAWRELQQAAVQKKTRPFFRAVDKHGRMYAGGLDRPIQRPFILRDWRFGYYKMEGLQDPLSCFIRCIFAPFSRQKKIHYIEDDSLGNGKFNFFSTSVLTGSDACGKNIG
;
A
#
# COMPACT_ATOMS: atom_id res chain seq x y z
N MET A 1 8.02 27.89 -58.82
CA MET A 1 9.31 27.58 -58.16
C MET A 1 9.44 27.97 -56.67
N PRO A 2 8.77 28.99 -56.07
CA PRO A 2 9.05 29.31 -54.66
C PRO A 2 8.47 28.29 -53.65
N LEU A 3 7.30 27.70 -53.95
CA LEU A 3 6.64 26.75 -53.06
C LEU A 3 7.47 25.48 -52.79
N THR A 4 8.15 24.95 -53.80
CA THR A 4 8.98 23.74 -53.67
C THR A 4 10.23 23.99 -52.82
N ALA A 5 10.85 25.17 -52.95
CA ALA A 5 11.95 25.58 -52.08
C ALA A 5 11.51 25.77 -50.63
N PHE A 6 10.33 26.37 -50.41
CA PHE A 6 9.75 26.53 -49.07
C PHE A 6 9.42 25.18 -48.41
N VAL A 7 8.78 24.26 -49.14
CA VAL A 7 8.49 22.90 -48.65
C VAL A 7 9.78 22.13 -48.33
N ALA A 8 10.81 22.24 -49.17
CA ALA A 8 12.11 21.61 -48.91
C ALA A 8 12.83 22.22 -47.69
N ALA A 9 12.75 23.53 -47.48
CA ALA A 9 13.29 24.20 -46.30
C ALA A 9 12.53 23.80 -45.02
N ALA A 10 11.19 23.77 -45.06
CA ALA A 10 10.35 23.32 -43.97
C ALA A 10 10.61 21.85 -43.61
N ALA A 11 10.77 20.97 -44.61
CA ALA A 11 11.14 19.57 -44.39
C ALA A 11 12.53 19.42 -43.74
N ARG A 12 13.54 20.17 -44.20
CA ARG A 12 14.87 20.19 -43.57
C ARG A 12 14.82 20.70 -42.13
N LEU A 13 14.05 21.75 -41.86
CA LEU A 13 13.84 22.28 -40.51
C LEU A 13 13.14 21.25 -39.62
N ALA A 14 12.09 20.58 -40.10
CA ALA A 14 11.40 19.53 -39.38
C ALA A 14 12.33 18.34 -39.03
N VAL A 15 13.19 17.92 -39.97
CA VAL A 15 14.21 16.89 -39.73
C VAL A 15 15.22 17.34 -38.66
N LEU A 16 15.70 18.58 -38.72
CA LEU A 16 16.63 19.12 -37.70
C LEU A 16 15.97 19.22 -36.32
N VAL A 17 14.73 19.69 -36.24
CA VAL A 17 13.95 19.75 -34.98
C VAL A 17 13.70 18.34 -34.43
N ALA A 18 13.33 17.38 -35.27
CA ALA A 18 13.13 15.99 -34.85
C ALA A 18 14.44 15.34 -34.36
N ALA A 19 15.57 15.59 -35.04
CA ALA A 19 16.88 15.10 -34.62
C ALA A 19 17.31 15.72 -33.28
N ALA A 20 17.16 17.03 -33.10
CA ALA A 20 17.45 17.73 -31.85
C ALA A 20 16.57 17.23 -30.69
N ALA A 21 15.26 17.07 -30.92
CA ALA A 21 14.33 16.53 -29.94
C ALA A 21 14.67 15.08 -29.54
N THR A 22 15.06 14.24 -30.51
CA THR A 22 15.48 12.85 -30.26
C THR A 22 16.77 12.82 -29.44
N ALA A 23 17.76 13.64 -29.79
CA ALA A 23 19.03 13.74 -29.05
C ALA A 23 18.82 14.25 -27.61
N ALA A 24 17.97 15.26 -27.41
CA ALA A 24 17.61 15.78 -26.10
C ALA A 24 16.93 14.72 -25.22
N ASN A 25 15.98 13.95 -25.79
CA ASN A 25 15.32 12.86 -25.07
C ASN A 25 16.29 11.69 -24.79
N ALA A 26 17.22 11.37 -25.71
CA ALA A 26 18.29 10.40 -25.46
C ALA A 26 19.23 10.82 -24.32
N ALA A 27 19.63 12.09 -24.26
CA ALA A 27 20.39 12.63 -23.13
C ALA A 27 19.59 12.62 -21.82
N SER A 28 18.29 12.91 -21.88
CA SER A 28 17.38 12.84 -20.73
C SER A 28 17.24 11.40 -20.20
N TYR A 29 16.95 10.44 -21.08
CA TYR A 29 16.89 9.03 -20.74
C TYR A 29 18.24 8.50 -20.21
N ALA A 30 19.36 8.90 -20.81
CA ALA A 30 20.69 8.49 -20.33
C ALA A 30 21.02 9.03 -18.92
N ARG A 31 20.45 10.18 -18.52
CA ARG A 31 20.52 10.67 -17.13
C ARG A 31 19.56 9.88 -16.23
N TYR A 32 18.30 9.74 -16.61
CA TYR A 32 17.28 8.99 -15.87
C TYR A 32 17.73 7.54 -15.60
N ARG A 33 18.18 6.81 -16.64
CA ARG A 33 18.70 5.44 -16.54
C ARG A 33 19.87 5.32 -15.57
N ARG A 34 20.81 6.28 -15.59
CA ARG A 34 21.96 6.30 -14.67
C ARG A 34 21.55 6.47 -13.21
N ARG A 35 20.48 7.24 -12.94
CA ARG A 35 19.99 7.53 -11.58
C ARG A 35 19.00 6.48 -11.05
N HIS A 36 18.08 5.98 -11.88
CA HIS A 36 16.92 5.19 -11.43
C HIS A 36 16.88 3.74 -11.92
N LEU A 37 17.56 3.38 -13.02
CA LEU A 37 17.46 2.04 -13.64
C LEU A 37 18.74 1.18 -13.56
N ARG A 38 19.79 1.65 -12.88
CA ARG A 38 20.98 0.82 -12.58
C ARG A 38 20.64 -0.19 -11.49
N ARG A 39 21.07 -1.45 -11.66
CA ARG A 39 20.96 -2.51 -10.64
C ARG A 39 21.48 -2.01 -9.28
N ILE A 40 20.72 -2.29 -8.23
CA ILE A 40 21.11 -1.94 -6.85
C ILE A 40 22.11 -3.00 -6.36
N PRO A 41 23.26 -2.64 -5.77
CA PRO A 41 24.01 -3.57 -4.94
C PRO A 41 23.20 -3.80 -3.66
N SER A 42 22.64 -5.01 -3.48
CA SER A 42 21.97 -5.36 -2.23
C SER A 42 22.98 -5.29 -1.08
N PRO A 43 22.66 -4.61 0.04
CA PRO A 43 23.49 -4.65 1.25
C PRO A 43 23.26 -5.92 2.09
N ILE A 44 22.35 -6.80 1.66
CA ILE A 44 22.02 -8.06 2.35
C ILE A 44 23.05 -9.13 1.98
N ASP A 45 23.58 -9.82 2.98
CA ASP A 45 24.41 -11.00 2.78
C ASP A 45 23.54 -12.21 2.40
N GLU A 46 23.55 -12.54 1.11
CA GLU A 46 22.86 -13.70 0.53
C GLU A 46 23.41 -15.06 1.00
N SER A 47 24.56 -15.08 1.71
CA SER A 47 25.12 -16.30 2.31
C SER A 47 24.66 -16.54 3.75
N ALA A 48 24.11 -15.53 4.42
CA ALA A 48 23.64 -15.62 5.80
C ALA A 48 22.26 -16.31 5.91
N ASP A 49 21.99 -16.88 7.08
CA ASP A 49 20.65 -17.31 7.49
C ASP A 49 20.46 -16.98 8.99
N PRO A 50 19.46 -16.17 9.38
CA PRO A 50 18.46 -15.53 8.53
C PRO A 50 19.04 -14.45 7.60
N LEU A 51 18.41 -14.25 6.44
CA LEU A 51 18.72 -13.16 5.50
C LEU A 51 18.38 -11.78 6.08
N ALA A 52 17.39 -11.72 6.97
CA ALA A 52 17.06 -10.53 7.75
C ALA A 52 16.66 -10.93 9.17
N ASP A 53 17.22 -10.25 10.17
CA ASP A 53 16.79 -10.33 11.57
C ASP A 53 16.43 -8.92 12.07
N PHE A 54 15.13 -8.61 12.04
CA PHE A 54 14.63 -7.31 12.47
C PHE A 54 14.72 -7.10 13.98
N ARG A 55 14.92 -8.17 14.77
CA ARG A 55 15.14 -8.08 16.23
C ARG A 55 16.57 -7.70 16.58
N ALA A 56 17.52 -7.88 15.66
CA ALA A 56 18.94 -7.57 15.88
C ALA A 56 19.30 -6.09 15.67
N ILE A 57 18.43 -5.28 15.06
CA ILE A 57 18.72 -3.88 14.74
C ILE A 57 18.27 -2.96 15.90
N PRO A 58 19.18 -2.17 16.51
CA PRO A 58 18.82 -1.17 17.51
C PRO A 58 18.23 0.08 16.82
N LEU A 59 16.93 0.06 16.58
CA LEU A 59 16.17 1.23 16.16
C LEU A 59 15.46 1.86 17.35
N GLU A 60 15.96 3.02 17.80
CA GLU A 60 15.21 3.90 18.69
C GLU A 60 13.92 4.37 17.98
N ASP A 61 12.79 4.09 18.64
CA ASP A 61 11.40 4.36 18.26
C ASP A 61 10.72 3.45 17.21
N ALA A 62 11.34 2.36 16.70
CA ALA A 62 10.75 1.59 15.60
C ALA A 62 9.64 0.56 15.91
N TRP A 63 8.79 0.37 14.90
CA TRP A 63 7.51 -0.34 14.81
C TRP A 63 7.63 -1.63 13.98
N LEU A 64 8.76 -2.34 14.15
CA LEU A 64 9.08 -3.57 13.44
C LEU A 64 9.48 -4.68 14.41
N GLN A 65 8.49 -5.38 14.99
CA GLN A 65 8.75 -6.66 15.68
C GLN A 65 7.50 -7.54 15.85
N PHE A 66 7.67 -8.65 16.53
CA PHE A 66 7.14 -9.90 16.04
C PHE A 66 6.79 -10.79 17.24
N ALA A 67 5.60 -11.42 17.21
CA ALA A 67 5.00 -12.12 18.33
C ALA A 67 5.95 -13.18 18.92
N THR A 68 6.30 -12.97 20.19
CA THR A 68 7.10 -13.92 20.96
C THR A 68 6.33 -15.21 21.15
N GLU A 69 6.95 -16.34 20.81
CA GLU A 69 6.56 -17.64 21.35
C GLU A 69 6.77 -17.59 22.87
N THR A 70 5.67 -17.58 23.64
CA THR A 70 5.72 -18.13 24.99
C THR A 70 5.83 -19.65 24.83
N SER A 71 7.02 -20.21 25.11
CA SER A 71 7.15 -21.65 25.29
C SER A 71 6.27 -22.08 26.45
N CYS A 72 5.42 -23.09 26.23
CA CYS A 72 4.60 -23.67 27.30
C CYS A 72 5.41 -24.55 28.26
N ASP A 73 6.65 -24.88 27.91
CA ASP A 73 7.57 -25.64 28.75
C ASP A 73 8.51 -24.67 29.49
N ASP A 74 8.15 -24.34 30.73
CA ASP A 74 9.03 -24.20 31.90
C ASP A 74 8.29 -23.55 33.07
N LYS A 75 7.34 -24.30 33.69
CA LYS A 75 6.96 -24.21 35.12
C LYS A 75 5.95 -25.28 35.57
N GLU A 76 6.25 -26.55 35.31
CA GLU A 76 5.69 -27.66 36.09
C GLU A 76 6.80 -28.46 36.78
N ASN A 77 7.14 -28.06 38.02
CA ASN A 77 7.57 -28.97 39.10
C ASN A 77 7.86 -28.20 40.40
N GLU A 78 6.81 -27.70 41.05
CA GLU A 78 6.66 -27.89 42.51
C GLU A 78 5.20 -28.33 42.74
N ARG A 79 5.03 -29.47 43.42
CA ARG A 79 3.72 -30.12 43.63
C ARG A 79 3.14 -29.78 45.01
N ASP A 80 1.89 -30.21 45.17
CA ASP A 80 1.10 -30.32 46.41
C ASP A 80 0.43 -29.01 46.90
N GLN A 81 -0.89 -28.96 47.16
CA GLN A 81 -1.97 -29.97 47.14
C GLN A 81 -3.33 -29.35 46.74
N ARG A 82 -4.31 -30.22 46.42
CA ARG A 82 -5.71 -29.97 45.95
C ARG A 82 -6.63 -29.29 46.99
N PRO A 83 -7.93 -28.96 46.71
CA PRO A 83 -8.71 -29.05 45.46
C PRO A 83 -9.48 -27.76 45.04
N VAL A 84 -10.18 -27.88 43.90
CA VAL A 84 -11.14 -26.93 43.30
C VAL A 84 -12.42 -26.83 44.14
N ASP A 85 -13.04 -25.65 44.19
CA ASP A 85 -14.51 -25.54 44.02
C ASP A 85 -14.95 -24.15 43.52
N ALA A 86 -16.10 -24.10 42.84
CA ALA A 86 -16.69 -22.88 42.28
C ALA A 86 -17.63 -22.17 43.28
N VAL A 87 -17.99 -20.90 43.01
CA VAL A 87 -19.35 -20.33 43.15
C VAL A 87 -19.35 -18.82 42.80
N MET A 88 -20.53 -18.29 42.49
CA MET A 88 -20.80 -16.93 42.00
C MET A 88 -20.74 -15.82 43.08
N THR A 89 -21.02 -14.60 42.60
CA THR A 89 -21.82 -13.51 43.21
C THR A 89 -21.12 -12.34 43.93
N SER A 90 -21.39 -11.16 43.37
CA SER A 90 -21.80 -9.89 44.01
C SER A 90 -20.95 -9.17 45.07
N ALA A 91 -20.52 -7.97 44.68
CA ALA A 91 -20.88 -6.66 45.27
C ALA A 91 -20.38 -6.20 46.66
N ALA A 92 -19.98 -4.92 46.66
CA ALA A 92 -19.88 -3.96 47.77
C ALA A 92 -18.79 -4.19 48.84
N GLY A 93 -18.36 -3.09 49.49
CA GLY A 93 -17.52 -3.13 50.70
C GLY A 93 -16.22 -2.33 50.65
N ASP A 94 -16.34 -1.00 50.65
CA ASP A 94 -15.62 -0.02 51.51
C ASP A 94 -14.14 -0.16 51.91
N GLY A 95 -13.46 1.00 51.85
CA GLY A 95 -12.30 1.35 52.70
C GLY A 95 -10.93 0.88 52.19
N GLY A 96 -9.86 1.68 52.26
CA GLY A 96 -9.68 3.02 52.83
C GLY A 96 -8.29 3.15 53.46
N SER A 97 -7.66 4.33 53.36
CA SER A 97 -6.31 4.68 53.88
C SER A 97 -5.12 3.88 53.27
N GLN A 98 -4.02 4.50 52.78
CA GLN A 98 -3.00 5.31 53.48
C GLN A 98 -2.24 4.51 54.56
N GLN A 99 -0.91 4.59 54.77
CA GLN A 99 0.10 5.53 54.26
C GLN A 99 1.54 4.98 54.43
N SER A 100 2.39 5.22 53.43
CA SER A 100 3.80 5.69 53.48
C SER A 100 4.85 5.27 54.55
N TRP A 101 5.97 4.74 54.03
CA TRP A 101 7.38 5.20 54.19
C TRP A 101 8.22 4.90 55.46
N ARG A 102 9.40 4.28 55.21
CA ARG A 102 10.79 4.55 55.68
C ARG A 102 11.55 3.21 55.84
N LEU A 103 12.86 3.04 55.69
CA LEU A 103 14.02 3.67 54.99
C LEU A 103 15.26 2.84 55.46
N THR A 104 16.42 2.98 54.79
CA THR A 104 17.71 2.27 55.02
C THR A 104 17.76 0.83 54.46
N GLY A 105 18.83 0.38 53.78
CA GLY A 105 20.03 1.05 53.25
C GLY A 105 21.05 0.01 52.71
N GLY A 106 21.85 0.33 51.68
CA GLY A 106 22.93 -0.56 51.18
C GLY A 106 23.20 -0.47 49.67
N GLU A 107 24.48 -0.38 49.32
CA GLU A 107 25.01 0.04 48.01
C GLU A 107 25.03 -1.03 46.89
N ASN A 108 24.88 -0.55 45.64
CA ASN A 108 25.64 -0.89 44.42
C ASN A 108 25.94 -2.36 44.01
N ILE A 109 25.28 -2.84 42.94
CA ILE A 109 25.86 -3.12 41.60
C ILE A 109 24.91 -3.99 40.76
N GLY A 110 24.65 -3.60 39.51
CA GLY A 110 24.25 -4.54 38.45
C GLY A 110 22.82 -4.47 37.91
N ASP A 111 22.34 -3.30 37.51
CA ASP A 111 21.08 -3.20 36.76
C ASP A 111 21.19 -3.87 35.38
N ARG A 112 20.59 -5.06 35.26
CA ARG A 112 20.26 -5.68 33.97
C ARG A 112 18.94 -5.08 33.50
N GLU A 113 18.99 -3.96 32.77
CA GLU A 113 17.80 -3.42 32.12
C GLU A 113 17.12 -4.50 31.24
N GLN A 114 15.86 -4.80 31.57
CA GLN A 114 15.05 -5.76 30.83
C GLN A 114 14.72 -5.19 29.45
N ARG A 115 15.40 -5.74 28.43
CA ARG A 115 15.36 -5.25 27.04
C ARG A 115 13.97 -5.44 26.43
N LYS A 116 13.35 -4.34 26.01
CA LYS A 116 11.97 -4.32 25.49
C LYS A 116 11.89 -4.85 24.04
N PRO A 117 10.93 -5.74 23.72
CA PRO A 117 10.68 -6.16 22.33
C PRO A 117 9.83 -5.11 21.56
N LEU A 118 10.22 -4.72 20.33
CA LEU A 118 9.50 -3.75 19.43
C LEU A 118 8.15 -4.33 18.89
N ARG A 119 7.50 -3.84 17.79
CA ARG A 119 6.23 -4.48 17.26
C ARG A 119 5.59 -4.02 15.90
N VAL A 120 5.06 -4.97 15.05
CA VAL A 120 4.50 -4.90 13.65
C VAL A 120 2.95 -4.92 13.57
N ALA A 121 2.39 -4.64 12.39
CA ALA A 121 1.00 -4.28 12.15
C ALA A 121 0.32 -4.92 10.91
N MET A 122 -1.01 -4.86 10.85
CA MET A 122 -1.83 -5.15 9.67
C MET A 122 -3.09 -4.26 9.64
N GLU A 123 -3.63 -4.02 8.46
CA GLU A 123 -4.77 -3.14 8.23
C GLU A 123 -6.05 -3.90 7.87
N ALA A 124 -7.20 -3.36 8.28
CA ALA A 124 -8.50 -3.72 7.74
C ALA A 124 -9.36 -2.48 7.50
N MET A 125 -9.96 -2.38 6.31
CA MET A 125 -10.78 -1.23 5.96
C MET A 125 -12.24 -1.40 6.39
N LEU A 126 -12.69 -0.49 7.26
CA LEU A 126 -14.11 -0.20 7.47
C LEU A 126 -14.61 0.72 6.35
N ARG A 127 -15.40 0.20 5.42
CA ARG A 127 -16.29 1.05 4.61
C ARG A 127 -17.64 0.38 4.37
N GLY A 128 -18.60 0.76 5.21
CA GLY A 128 -20.01 0.41 5.03
C GLY A 128 -20.77 1.61 4.45
N PHE A 129 -21.10 1.54 3.16
CA PHE A 129 -22.23 2.32 2.65
C PHE A 129 -23.51 1.56 3.05
N GLU A 130 -24.09 1.94 4.19
CA GLU A 130 -25.49 1.66 4.45
C GLU A 130 -26.26 2.86 3.88
N ILE A 131 -27.01 2.62 2.80
CA ILE A 131 -28.13 3.48 2.47
C ILE A 131 -29.15 3.26 3.59
N LEU A 132 -29.55 4.34 4.26
CA LEU A 132 -30.62 4.33 5.26
C LEU A 132 -31.91 3.80 4.62
N ALA A 133 -32.18 2.52 4.83
CA ALA A 133 -33.45 1.88 4.51
C ALA A 133 -34.32 1.91 5.78
N GLU A 134 -34.80 3.09 6.15
CA GLU A 134 -35.84 3.25 7.16
C GLU A 134 -37.14 3.74 6.54
N SER A 135 -38.26 3.15 6.99
CA SER A 135 -39.64 3.37 6.54
C SER A 135 -39.93 3.10 5.06
N GLY A 136 -40.83 2.16 4.81
CA GLY A 136 -41.14 1.70 3.47
C GLY A 136 -42.15 2.57 2.74
N GLU A 137 -41.80 2.98 1.52
CA GLU A 137 -42.76 3.24 0.45
C GLU A 137 -42.19 2.75 -0.88
N SER A 138 -43.00 2.01 -1.64
CA SER A 138 -42.61 1.48 -2.95
C SER A 138 -42.63 2.58 -4.00
N ALA A 139 -41.51 3.29 -4.18
CA ALA A 139 -41.40 4.42 -5.09
C ALA A 139 -40.39 4.19 -6.23
N GLY A 140 -40.93 4.06 -7.46
CA GLY A 140 -40.28 4.50 -8.71
C GLY A 140 -38.97 3.84 -9.13
N GLY A 141 -39.01 2.99 -10.17
CA GLY A 141 -37.80 2.52 -10.86
C GLY A 141 -37.04 3.64 -11.56
N GLY A 142 -36.04 4.22 -10.88
CA GLY A 142 -35.02 5.08 -11.46
C GLY A 142 -33.77 4.26 -11.84
N ASN A 143 -33.32 4.37 -13.10
CA ASN A 143 -32.12 3.68 -13.59
C ASN A 143 -30.82 4.23 -12.96
N CYS A 144 -30.46 3.76 -11.76
CA CYS A 144 -29.11 3.93 -11.22
C CYS A 144 -28.16 2.96 -11.94
N SER A 145 -27.63 3.39 -13.10
CA SER A 145 -26.60 2.65 -13.84
C SER A 145 -25.27 2.67 -13.10
N HIS A 146 -25.08 1.72 -12.18
CA HIS A 146 -23.85 1.56 -11.41
C HIS A 146 -22.73 0.99 -12.30
N ASN A 147 -22.13 1.82 -13.17
CA ASN A 147 -21.09 1.47 -14.16
C ASN A 147 -19.74 1.00 -13.57
N VAL A 148 -19.70 0.53 -12.32
CA VAL A 148 -18.50 -0.06 -11.69
C VAL A 148 -18.66 -1.58 -11.68
N ALA A 149 -17.69 -2.28 -12.28
CA ALA A 149 -17.69 -3.74 -12.49
C ALA A 149 -18.11 -4.56 -11.27
N ALA A 150 -17.69 -4.08 -10.11
CA ALA A 150 -17.97 -4.55 -8.76
C ALA A 150 -19.45 -4.84 -8.44
N TRP A 151 -20.39 -4.12 -9.05
CA TRP A 151 -21.83 -4.27 -8.80
C TRP A 151 -22.48 -5.38 -9.63
N HIS A 152 -21.80 -5.85 -10.69
CA HIS A 152 -22.31 -6.85 -11.62
C HIS A 152 -21.66 -8.22 -11.44
N ASN A 153 -20.47 -8.30 -10.82
CA ASN A 153 -19.63 -9.49 -10.84
C ASN A 153 -19.59 -10.31 -9.53
N VAL A 154 -20.39 -9.97 -8.51
CA VAL A 154 -20.53 -10.78 -7.28
C VAL A 154 -21.98 -10.93 -6.81
N PRO A 155 -22.30 -11.98 -6.03
CA PRO A 155 -23.48 -12.01 -5.17
C PRO A 155 -23.39 -10.91 -4.09
N CYS A 156 -24.54 -10.28 -3.78
CA CYS A 156 -24.70 -9.30 -2.70
C CYS A 156 -23.58 -8.22 -2.65
N PRO A 157 -23.37 -7.43 -3.71
CA PRO A 157 -22.25 -6.47 -3.79
C PRO A 157 -22.25 -5.39 -2.70
N GLN A 158 -23.42 -5.10 -2.11
CA GLN A 158 -23.60 -4.22 -0.95
C GLN A 158 -22.93 -4.80 0.31
N GLU A 159 -22.91 -6.13 0.45
CA GLU A 159 -22.43 -6.81 1.65
C GLU A 159 -20.89 -6.84 1.67
N ARG A 160 -20.32 -6.10 2.63
CA ARG A 160 -18.87 -5.88 2.79
C ARG A 160 -18.21 -7.04 3.57
N LEU A 161 -17.43 -6.75 4.61
CA LEU A 161 -16.86 -7.75 5.53
C LEU A 161 -17.70 -7.94 6.81
N ARG A 162 -18.80 -7.20 6.96
CA ARG A 162 -19.58 -7.05 8.21
C ARG A 162 -18.78 -6.56 9.43
N PHE A 163 -17.53 -6.08 9.29
CA PHE A 163 -16.72 -5.57 10.42
C PHE A 163 -17.42 -4.50 11.28
N TRP A 164 -18.35 -3.73 10.72
CA TRP A 164 -19.15 -2.77 11.50
C TRP A 164 -20.06 -3.46 12.54
N SER A 165 -20.70 -4.57 12.18
CA SER A 165 -21.61 -5.34 13.05
C SER A 165 -20.90 -6.45 13.81
N ASP A 166 -19.94 -7.13 13.18
CA ASP A 166 -19.07 -8.16 13.75
C ASP A 166 -17.60 -7.88 13.37
N PRO A 167 -16.87 -7.08 14.17
CA PRO A 167 -15.44 -6.88 13.97
C PRO A 167 -14.61 -8.11 14.38
N ASP A 168 -15.16 -8.98 15.24
CA ASP A 168 -14.39 -10.03 15.91
C ASP A 168 -13.91 -11.12 14.97
N ALA A 169 -14.65 -11.37 13.89
CA ALA A 169 -14.21 -12.21 12.78
C ALA A 169 -12.84 -11.77 12.21
N GLU A 170 -12.60 -10.46 12.02
CA GLU A 170 -11.34 -9.95 11.49
C GLU A 170 -10.31 -9.70 12.60
N LEU A 171 -10.72 -9.20 13.78
CA LEU A 171 -9.81 -8.92 14.89
C LEU A 171 -9.15 -10.20 15.44
N LYS A 172 -9.89 -11.32 15.44
CA LYS A 172 -9.33 -12.63 15.77
C LYS A 172 -8.27 -13.07 14.76
N LEU A 173 -8.60 -13.02 13.45
CA LEU A 173 -7.65 -13.36 12.39
C LEU A 173 -6.42 -12.45 12.40
N ALA A 174 -6.60 -11.18 12.70
CA ALA A 174 -5.52 -10.23 12.89
C ALA A 174 -4.64 -10.68 14.06
N LYS A 175 -5.21 -10.90 15.25
CA LYS A 175 -4.48 -11.38 16.43
C LYS A 175 -3.69 -12.68 16.18
N GLU A 176 -4.28 -13.63 15.46
CA GLU A 176 -3.67 -14.93 15.12
C GLU A 176 -2.45 -14.81 14.18
N THR A 177 -2.28 -13.70 13.45
CA THR A 177 -1.01 -13.43 12.74
C THR A 177 0.14 -12.99 13.64
N GLY A 178 -0.11 -12.68 14.92
CA GLY A 178 0.92 -12.15 15.83
C GLY A 178 1.21 -10.66 15.67
N ILE A 179 0.40 -9.91 14.90
CA ILE A 179 0.53 -8.45 14.83
C ILE A 179 0.19 -7.79 16.18
N SER A 180 0.41 -6.49 16.22
CA SER A 180 0.32 -5.69 17.44
C SER A 180 -0.16 -4.26 17.22
N VAL A 181 -0.38 -3.86 15.98
CA VAL A 181 -1.04 -2.61 15.62
C VAL A 181 -2.06 -2.96 14.56
N PHE A 182 -3.27 -2.47 14.75
CA PHE A 182 -4.34 -2.62 13.81
C PHE A 182 -4.65 -1.23 13.24
N ARG A 183 -4.50 -1.07 11.93
CA ARG A 183 -4.92 0.16 11.25
C ARG A 183 -6.37 0.04 10.80
N MET A 184 -7.14 1.08 11.09
CA MET A 184 -8.55 1.19 10.69
C MET A 184 -8.91 2.66 10.41
N GLY A 185 -9.99 2.88 9.67
CA GLY A 185 -10.53 4.21 9.38
C GLY A 185 -11.81 4.54 10.15
N VAL A 186 -12.10 5.83 10.29
CA VAL A 186 -13.42 6.36 10.69
C VAL A 186 -14.10 6.95 9.46
N ASP A 187 -15.37 6.61 9.23
CA ASP A 187 -16.14 7.13 8.09
C ASP A 187 -16.83 8.45 8.46
N TRP A 188 -16.35 9.55 7.90
CA TRP A 188 -16.92 10.89 8.08
C TRP A 188 -18.40 10.94 7.69
N ALA A 189 -18.79 10.29 6.59
CA ALA A 189 -20.18 10.27 6.13
C ALA A 189 -21.13 9.53 7.08
N ARG A 190 -20.60 8.62 7.91
CA ARG A 190 -21.37 7.87 8.91
C ARG A 190 -21.55 8.65 10.22
N LEU A 191 -20.62 9.52 10.57
CA LEU A 191 -20.73 10.38 11.75
C LEU A 191 -21.52 11.67 11.48
N ILE A 192 -21.37 12.25 10.29
CA ILE A 192 -22.05 13.49 9.87
C ILE A 192 -22.77 13.21 8.52
N PRO A 193 -23.94 12.52 8.56
CA PRO A 193 -24.68 12.12 7.35
C PRO A 193 -25.28 13.29 6.54
N GLU A 194 -25.54 14.43 7.18
CA GLU A 194 -26.14 15.62 6.58
C GLU A 194 -25.25 16.85 6.79
N GLU A 195 -25.40 17.88 5.94
CA GLU A 195 -24.62 19.11 6.12
C GLU A 195 -25.08 19.84 7.40
N PRO A 196 -24.18 20.14 8.36
CA PRO A 196 -24.56 20.90 9.54
C PRO A 196 -24.74 22.37 9.15
N THR A 197 -25.96 22.69 8.74
CA THR A 197 -26.44 24.05 8.46
C THR A 197 -27.01 24.75 9.70
N GLU A 198 -27.39 23.97 10.71
CA GLU A 198 -27.86 24.43 12.03
C GLU A 198 -26.80 24.11 13.12
N GLU A 199 -27.21 23.63 14.30
CA GLU A 199 -26.27 23.15 15.31
C GLU A 199 -25.57 21.85 14.89
N LEU A 200 -24.23 21.82 14.91
CA LEU A 200 -23.44 20.60 14.63
C LEU A 200 -23.95 19.35 15.38
N LYS A 201 -24.49 19.51 16.59
CA LYS A 201 -24.97 18.39 17.41
C LYS A 201 -26.21 17.70 16.84
N SER A 202 -27.09 18.37 16.10
CA SER A 202 -28.29 17.73 15.53
C SER A 202 -27.92 16.83 14.34
N SER A 203 -26.91 17.20 13.56
CA SER A 203 -26.42 16.43 12.40
C SER A 203 -25.45 15.30 12.76
N VAL A 204 -25.12 15.07 14.05
CA VAL A 204 -24.11 14.08 14.47
C VAL A 204 -24.75 12.77 14.93
N ASN A 205 -24.35 11.66 14.31
CA ASN A 205 -24.72 10.32 14.73
C ASN A 205 -23.85 9.85 15.92
N PHE A 206 -24.25 10.22 17.13
CA PHE A 206 -23.56 9.81 18.37
C PHE A 206 -23.56 8.30 18.58
N ALA A 207 -24.59 7.56 18.13
CA ALA A 207 -24.61 6.10 18.24
C ALA A 207 -23.51 5.45 17.38
N ALA A 208 -23.24 5.98 16.20
CA ALA A 208 -22.11 5.57 15.37
C ALA A 208 -20.76 5.93 16.02
N LEU A 209 -20.63 7.10 16.65
CA LEU A 209 -19.42 7.50 17.36
C LEU A 209 -19.11 6.55 18.54
N GLU A 210 -20.11 6.19 19.35
CA GLU A 210 -19.96 5.18 20.40
C GLU A 210 -19.63 3.80 19.85
N ARG A 211 -20.20 3.41 18.70
CA ARG A 211 -19.85 2.15 18.03
C ARG A 211 -18.40 2.13 17.56
N TYR A 212 -17.87 3.23 17.02
CA TYR A 212 -16.44 3.35 16.71
C TYR A 212 -15.57 3.23 17.97
N ARG A 213 -15.92 3.93 19.07
CA ARG A 213 -15.21 3.80 20.34
C ARG A 213 -15.20 2.36 20.85
N TRP A 214 -16.33 1.65 20.75
CA TRP A 214 -16.42 0.24 21.12
C TRP A 214 -15.55 -0.67 20.24
N ILE A 215 -15.56 -0.48 18.91
CA ILE A 215 -14.68 -1.24 18.00
C ILE A 215 -13.19 -1.00 18.32
N ILE A 216 -12.81 0.25 18.56
CA ILE A 216 -11.45 0.63 18.96
C ILE A 216 -11.07 -0.04 20.30
N GLN A 217 -12.00 -0.08 21.27
CA GLN A 217 -11.82 -0.81 22.53
C GLN A 217 -11.64 -2.33 22.31
N ARG A 218 -12.40 -2.97 21.40
CA ARG A 218 -12.21 -4.38 21.03
C ARG A 218 -10.79 -4.65 20.51
N VAL A 219 -10.25 -3.80 19.63
CA VAL A 219 -8.85 -3.90 19.13
C VAL A 219 -7.85 -3.95 20.30
N ARG A 220 -8.05 -3.07 21.30
CA ARG A 220 -7.21 -2.98 22.50
C ARG A 220 -7.34 -4.22 23.39
N GLU A 221 -8.53 -4.82 23.49
CA GLU A 221 -8.78 -6.06 24.24
C GLU A 221 -8.10 -7.29 23.62
N TYR A 222 -7.97 -7.35 22.28
CA TYR A 222 -7.10 -8.32 21.61
C TYR A 222 -5.59 -8.03 21.84
N GLY A 223 -5.23 -6.98 22.59
CA GLY A 223 -3.85 -6.60 22.89
C GLY A 223 -3.11 -5.97 21.72
N MET A 224 -3.85 -5.38 20.77
CA MET A 224 -3.28 -4.62 19.65
C MET A 224 -3.43 -3.11 19.92
N LYS A 225 -2.41 -2.34 19.52
CA LYS A 225 -2.45 -0.88 19.44
C LYS A 225 -3.31 -0.44 18.25
N VAL A 226 -3.78 0.80 18.29
CA VAL A 226 -4.70 1.34 17.28
C VAL A 226 -4.00 2.43 16.47
N MET A 227 -4.03 2.28 15.15
CA MET A 227 -3.70 3.35 14.20
C MET A 227 -4.99 3.80 13.50
N LEU A 228 -5.43 5.02 13.80
CA LEU A 228 -6.71 5.54 13.33
C LEU A 228 -6.51 6.50 12.15
N THR A 229 -7.14 6.19 11.03
CA THR A 229 -7.15 7.05 9.83
C THR A 229 -8.42 7.91 9.82
N LEU A 230 -8.25 9.23 9.83
CA LEU A 230 -9.36 10.20 9.90
C LEU A 230 -10.03 10.42 8.54
N PHE A 231 -9.26 10.50 7.45
CA PHE A 231 -9.79 10.60 6.09
C PHE A 231 -9.21 9.51 5.18
N HIS A 232 -10.03 8.51 4.85
CA HIS A 232 -9.69 7.45 3.90
C HIS A 232 -10.60 7.51 2.66
N HIS A 233 -10.58 8.65 1.96
CA HIS A 233 -11.38 8.93 0.75
C HIS A 233 -12.91 8.95 0.98
N SER A 234 -13.33 9.01 2.25
CA SER A 234 -14.72 9.14 2.70
C SER A 234 -15.12 10.61 2.77
N LEU A 235 -15.39 11.23 1.60
CA LEU A 235 -16.05 12.53 1.55
C LEU A 235 -17.57 12.33 1.70
N PRO A 236 -18.26 13.04 2.63
CA PRO A 236 -19.71 12.96 2.74
C PRO A 236 -20.42 13.40 1.45
N PRO A 237 -21.55 12.77 1.06
CA PRO A 237 -22.26 13.10 -0.18
C PRO A 237 -22.69 14.57 -0.26
N TRP A 238 -23.10 15.17 0.86
CA TRP A 238 -23.44 16.59 0.93
C TRP A 238 -22.22 17.49 0.69
N ALA A 239 -21.04 17.13 1.20
CA ALA A 239 -19.80 17.86 0.93
C ALA A 239 -19.40 17.77 -0.55
N GLY A 240 -19.65 16.63 -1.19
CA GLY A 240 -19.49 16.48 -2.64
C GLY A 240 -20.34 17.46 -3.46
N LYS A 241 -21.59 17.73 -3.04
CA LYS A 241 -22.55 18.58 -3.79
C LYS A 241 -22.08 20.02 -3.99
N TYR A 242 -21.38 20.62 -3.02
CA TYR A 242 -20.84 21.99 -3.15
C TYR A 242 -19.40 22.04 -3.70
N GLY A 243 -18.79 20.88 -4.00
CA GLY A 243 -17.43 20.78 -4.56
C GLY A 243 -16.34 20.27 -3.60
N GLY A 244 -16.67 19.97 -2.34
CA GLY A 244 -15.77 19.36 -1.36
C GLY A 244 -14.45 20.13 -1.20
N TRP A 245 -13.32 19.42 -1.21
CA TRP A 245 -11.98 19.99 -0.99
C TRP A 245 -11.55 21.07 -1.99
N LYS A 246 -12.31 21.37 -3.04
CA LYS A 246 -12.12 22.60 -3.85
C LYS A 246 -12.39 23.88 -3.03
N MET A 247 -13.21 23.78 -1.97
CA MET A 247 -13.72 24.88 -1.15
C MET A 247 -13.12 24.89 0.26
N GLU A 248 -12.71 26.07 0.73
CA GLU A 248 -12.19 26.33 2.08
C GLU A 248 -13.13 25.84 3.19
N LYS A 249 -14.45 25.99 3.01
CA LYS A 249 -15.50 25.54 3.95
C LYS A 249 -15.36 24.07 4.37
N THR A 250 -14.77 23.23 3.53
CA THR A 250 -14.52 21.81 3.82
C THR A 250 -13.50 21.62 4.95
N VAL A 251 -12.54 22.53 5.10
CA VAL A 251 -11.58 22.52 6.21
C VAL A 251 -12.32 22.66 7.54
N THR A 252 -13.23 23.63 7.67
CA THR A 252 -14.04 23.85 8.87
C THR A 252 -14.84 22.59 9.23
N TYR A 253 -15.58 22.03 8.27
CA TYR A 253 -16.39 20.84 8.51
C TYR A 253 -15.57 19.59 8.80
N PHE A 254 -14.39 19.44 8.18
CA PHE A 254 -13.49 18.35 8.50
C PHE A 254 -12.93 18.51 9.92
N MET A 255 -12.56 19.73 10.31
CA MET A 255 -12.08 20.01 11.66
C MET A 255 -13.15 19.76 12.73
N ASP A 256 -14.42 20.02 12.45
CA ASP A 256 -15.51 19.66 13.36
C ASP A 256 -15.67 18.14 13.52
N PHE A 257 -15.55 17.37 12.43
CA PHE A 257 -15.44 15.92 12.49
C PHE A 257 -14.22 15.43 13.27
N VAL A 258 -13.03 16.01 13.03
CA VAL A 258 -11.79 15.68 13.75
C VAL A 258 -11.95 15.96 15.24
N ARG A 259 -12.51 17.12 15.63
CA ARG A 259 -12.79 17.47 17.03
C ARG A 259 -13.67 16.41 17.70
N LEU A 260 -14.78 16.03 17.08
CA LEU A 260 -15.72 15.02 17.59
C LEU A 260 -15.06 13.65 17.79
N VAL A 261 -14.25 13.19 16.82
CA VAL A 261 -13.54 11.90 16.92
C VAL A 261 -12.46 11.97 17.99
N VAL A 262 -11.55 12.95 17.91
CA VAL A 262 -10.38 13.07 18.80
C VAL A 262 -10.80 13.24 20.26
N ASP A 263 -11.80 14.09 20.55
CA ASP A 263 -12.29 14.25 21.93
C ASP A 263 -12.93 12.99 22.49
N ARG A 264 -13.40 12.06 21.64
CA ARG A 264 -14.07 10.84 22.08
C ARG A 264 -13.20 9.58 22.11
N VAL A 265 -12.09 9.50 21.36
CA VAL A 265 -11.27 8.26 21.27
C VAL A 265 -9.76 8.46 21.51
N SER A 266 -9.29 9.66 21.81
CA SER A 266 -7.86 9.95 22.01
C SER A 266 -7.19 9.23 23.18
N ASP A 267 -7.95 8.71 24.13
CA ASP A 267 -7.47 7.84 25.21
C ASP A 267 -7.15 6.41 24.75
N LEU A 268 -7.67 5.98 23.59
CA LEU A 268 -7.55 4.61 23.06
C LEU A 268 -6.65 4.49 21.81
N VAL A 269 -6.41 5.60 21.10
CA VAL A 269 -5.65 5.64 19.85
C VAL A 269 -4.17 5.90 20.10
N ASP A 270 -3.29 5.07 19.53
CA ASP A 270 -1.84 5.22 19.68
C ASP A 270 -1.21 5.98 18.48
N TYR A 271 -1.76 5.87 17.27
CA TYR A 271 -1.29 6.54 16.04
C TYR A 271 -2.43 7.21 15.28
N TRP A 272 -2.15 8.37 14.72
CA TRP A 272 -3.09 9.11 13.88
C TRP A 272 -2.55 9.24 12.46
N VAL A 273 -3.39 8.90 11.48
CA VAL A 273 -3.18 9.24 10.07
C VAL A 273 -4.28 10.22 9.69
N ILE A 274 -3.93 11.48 9.40
CA ILE A 274 -4.98 12.47 9.09
C ILE A 274 -5.56 12.19 7.70
N PHE A 275 -4.70 12.06 6.69
CA PHE A 275 -5.09 11.74 5.31
C PHE A 275 -4.43 10.46 4.80
N ASN A 276 -5.24 9.61 4.15
CA ASN A 276 -4.76 8.57 3.24
C ASN A 276 -4.71 9.10 1.81
N GLU A 277 -3.59 8.84 1.12
CA GLU A 277 -3.31 9.12 -0.30
C GLU A 277 -4.00 10.38 -0.87
N PRO A 278 -3.80 11.57 -0.26
CA PRO A 278 -4.60 12.76 -0.59
C PRO A 278 -4.46 13.19 -2.05
N HIS A 279 -3.27 13.02 -2.64
CA HIS A 279 -3.06 13.30 -4.06
C HIS A 279 -3.71 12.28 -5.00
N VAL A 280 -3.87 11.02 -4.59
CA VAL A 280 -4.62 10.00 -5.34
C VAL A 280 -6.11 10.35 -5.31
N PHE A 281 -6.63 10.74 -4.15
CA PHE A 281 -8.00 11.24 -4.03
C PHE A 281 -8.26 12.43 -4.95
N VAL A 282 -7.43 13.48 -4.86
CA VAL A 282 -7.60 14.69 -5.67
C VAL A 282 -7.48 14.39 -7.16
N MET A 283 -6.51 13.56 -7.56
CA MET A 283 -6.34 13.16 -8.96
C MET A 283 -7.54 12.36 -9.49
N LEU A 284 -8.01 11.34 -8.77
CA LEU A 284 -9.08 10.45 -9.24
C LEU A 284 -10.48 11.09 -9.14
N THR A 285 -10.74 11.88 -8.10
CA THR A 285 -12.02 12.58 -7.91
C THR A 285 -12.10 13.86 -8.75
N TYR A 286 -11.16 14.81 -8.59
CA TYR A 286 -11.29 16.14 -9.19
C TYR A 286 -10.59 16.34 -10.54
N CYS A 287 -9.62 15.50 -10.91
CA CYS A 287 -8.94 15.63 -12.21
C CYS A 287 -9.41 14.60 -13.24
N ALA A 288 -9.67 13.36 -12.83
CA ALA A 288 -10.08 12.27 -13.71
C ALA A 288 -11.58 11.96 -13.72
N GLY A 289 -12.34 12.41 -12.70
CA GLY A 289 -13.77 12.06 -12.55
C GLY A 289 -14.04 10.55 -12.39
N ALA A 290 -13.02 9.77 -12.01
CA ALA A 290 -13.09 8.32 -11.90
C ALA A 290 -13.65 7.87 -10.54
N TRP A 291 -13.60 8.73 -9.52
CA TRP A 291 -14.09 8.47 -8.16
C TRP A 291 -15.26 9.40 -7.79
N PRO A 292 -16.18 8.95 -6.90
CA PRO A 292 -17.34 9.75 -6.49
C PRO A 292 -16.96 11.10 -5.85
N GLY A 293 -17.79 12.11 -6.09
CA GLY A 293 -17.60 13.46 -5.53
C GLY A 293 -16.93 14.46 -6.47
N GLY A 294 -16.67 14.08 -7.73
CA GLY A 294 -16.23 14.99 -8.78
C GLY A 294 -16.93 14.71 -10.10
N ASP A 295 -17.39 15.78 -10.75
CA ASP A 295 -17.86 15.81 -12.15
C ASP A 295 -17.11 16.96 -12.84
N PRO A 296 -15.80 16.78 -13.14
CA PRO A 296 -14.95 17.87 -13.60
C PRO A 296 -15.24 18.21 -15.06
N ASN A 297 -15.51 19.49 -15.33
CA ASN A 297 -15.73 19.95 -16.69
C ASN A 297 -14.42 19.94 -17.51
N ALA A 298 -14.51 19.99 -18.83
CA ALA A 298 -13.35 19.88 -19.72
C ALA A 298 -12.26 20.94 -19.47
N ILE A 299 -12.60 22.12 -18.93
CA ILE A 299 -11.64 23.17 -18.59
C ILE A 299 -10.94 22.83 -17.26
N GLU A 300 -11.68 22.36 -16.24
CA GLU A 300 -11.10 21.86 -14.98
C GLU A 300 -10.12 20.72 -15.26
N VAL A 301 -10.47 19.76 -16.12
CA VAL A 301 -9.56 18.66 -16.54
C VAL A 301 -8.31 19.22 -17.24
N ALA A 302 -8.48 20.08 -18.25
CA ALA A 302 -7.38 20.61 -19.05
C ALA A 302 -6.43 21.55 -18.27
N THR A 303 -6.93 22.20 -17.21
CA THR A 303 -6.15 23.12 -16.35
C THR A 303 -5.72 22.49 -15.03
N SER A 304 -6.13 21.25 -14.75
CA SER A 304 -5.99 20.59 -13.44
C SER A 304 -4.58 20.63 -12.84
N THR A 305 -3.56 20.40 -13.66
CA THR A 305 -2.15 20.33 -13.27
C THR A 305 -1.39 21.66 -13.36
N LEU A 306 -2.06 22.75 -13.75
CA LEU A 306 -1.46 24.09 -13.69
C LEU A 306 -1.25 24.53 -12.23
N PRO A 307 -0.35 25.49 -11.95
CA PRO A 307 -0.10 25.96 -10.57
C PRO A 307 -1.35 26.45 -9.84
N THR A 308 -2.30 27.05 -10.56
CA THR A 308 -3.61 27.52 -10.06
C THR A 308 -4.75 26.53 -10.34
N GLY A 309 -4.44 25.31 -10.76
CA GLY A 309 -5.41 24.27 -11.11
C GLY A 309 -5.99 23.57 -9.88
N VAL A 310 -7.10 22.87 -10.10
CA VAL A 310 -7.88 22.19 -9.04
C VAL A 310 -7.05 21.21 -8.21
N TYR A 311 -6.01 20.60 -8.79
CA TYR A 311 -5.13 19.67 -8.08
C TYR A 311 -4.39 20.36 -6.93
N ASN A 312 -3.75 21.50 -7.24
CA ASN A 312 -2.99 22.27 -6.24
C ASN A 312 -3.93 22.97 -5.25
N GLN A 313 -5.08 23.46 -5.71
CA GLN A 313 -6.09 24.08 -4.85
C GLN A 313 -6.64 23.11 -3.79
N ALA A 314 -7.05 21.90 -4.21
CA ALA A 314 -7.60 20.93 -3.27
C ALA A 314 -6.53 20.39 -2.29
N LEU A 315 -5.30 20.15 -2.78
CA LEU A 315 -4.20 19.75 -1.91
C LEU A 315 -3.79 20.83 -0.91
N HIS A 316 -3.91 22.11 -1.28
CA HIS A 316 -3.66 23.23 -0.36
C HIS A 316 -4.65 23.22 0.83
N TRP A 317 -5.95 23.08 0.56
CA TRP A 317 -6.95 22.99 1.64
C TRP A 317 -6.79 21.73 2.49
N MET A 318 -6.42 20.59 1.88
CA MET A 318 -6.09 19.36 2.62
C MET A 318 -4.80 19.51 3.45
N ALA A 319 -3.83 20.34 3.04
CA ALA A 319 -2.63 20.62 3.82
C ALA A 319 -2.93 21.53 5.03
N ILE A 320 -3.79 22.55 4.86
CA ILE A 320 -4.27 23.39 5.97
C ILE A 320 -5.04 22.54 6.99
N ALA A 321 -5.99 21.72 6.52
CA ALA A 321 -6.74 20.79 7.37
C ALA A 321 -5.83 19.79 8.11
N HIS A 322 -4.73 19.35 7.48
CA HIS A 322 -3.72 18.51 8.14
C HIS A 322 -3.00 19.27 9.26
N ALA A 323 -2.55 20.50 9.02
CA ALA A 323 -1.87 21.31 10.01
C ALA A 323 -2.77 21.62 11.23
N GLU A 324 -4.03 22.03 11.00
CA GLU A 324 -4.99 22.28 12.08
C GLU A 324 -5.32 21.00 12.88
N ALA A 325 -5.52 19.87 12.20
CA ALA A 325 -5.79 18.59 12.87
C ALA A 325 -4.58 18.11 13.70
N TYR A 326 -3.35 18.28 13.18
CA TYR A 326 -2.12 17.95 13.89
C TYR A 326 -1.99 18.74 15.20
N ASP A 327 -2.17 20.07 15.14
CA ASP A 327 -2.08 20.94 16.31
C ASP A 327 -3.19 20.63 17.32
N TYR A 328 -4.41 20.33 16.84
CA TYR A 328 -5.51 19.95 17.70
C TYR A 328 -5.27 18.62 18.43
N ILE A 329 -4.86 17.56 17.71
CA ILE A 329 -4.54 16.25 18.31
C ILE A 329 -3.47 16.39 19.39
N HIS A 330 -2.42 17.19 19.12
CA HIS A 330 -1.38 17.48 20.10
C HIS A 330 -1.90 18.25 21.32
N SER A 331 -2.77 19.25 21.13
CA SER A 331 -3.37 20.02 22.23
C SER A 331 -4.22 19.17 23.20
N LYS A 332 -4.73 18.02 22.74
CA LYS A 332 -5.56 17.10 23.54
C LYS A 332 -4.76 16.01 24.26
N SER A 333 -3.43 15.97 24.12
CA SER A 333 -2.54 15.06 24.84
C SER A 333 -2.51 15.37 26.35
N LYS A 334 -3.47 14.83 27.10
CA LYS A 334 -3.61 15.01 28.57
C LYS A 334 -2.86 13.98 29.43
N ASN A 335 -2.21 12.99 28.81
CA ASN A 335 -1.55 11.87 29.49
C ASN A 335 -0.07 11.77 29.09
N GLU A 336 0.70 10.97 29.84
CA GLU A 336 2.14 10.69 29.65
C GLU A 336 2.54 10.11 28.27
N ARG A 337 1.57 9.81 27.39
CA ARG A 337 1.81 9.33 26.03
C ARG A 337 1.47 10.44 25.04
N LYS A 338 2.50 11.05 24.47
CA LYS A 338 2.37 11.95 23.31
C LYS A 338 1.76 11.17 22.13
N PRO A 339 0.70 11.65 21.47
CA PRO A 339 0.20 11.03 20.24
C PRO A 339 1.26 11.13 19.14
N ILE A 340 1.25 10.17 18.21
CA ILE A 340 2.12 10.19 17.03
C ILE A 340 1.23 10.36 15.79
N VAL A 341 1.42 11.47 15.09
CA VAL A 341 0.55 11.95 14.00
C VAL A 341 1.31 11.99 12.69
N GLY A 342 0.67 11.49 11.62
CA GLY A 342 1.27 11.42 10.30
C GLY A 342 0.28 11.46 9.15
N VAL A 343 0.80 11.22 7.95
CA VAL A 343 0.08 11.06 6.68
C VAL A 343 0.40 9.69 6.10
N ALA A 344 -0.52 9.04 5.39
CA ALA A 344 -0.22 7.87 4.56
C ALA A 344 -0.15 8.31 3.09
N HIS A 345 1.05 8.34 2.51
CA HIS A 345 1.32 8.94 1.20
C HIS A 345 1.68 7.88 0.16
N HIS A 346 0.87 7.80 -0.91
CA HIS A 346 1.12 6.89 -2.03
C HIS A 346 2.39 7.25 -2.81
N VAL A 347 3.18 6.23 -3.13
CA VAL A 347 4.39 6.36 -3.93
C VAL A 347 4.53 5.14 -4.82
N SER A 348 4.75 5.38 -6.12
CA SER A 348 5.03 4.34 -7.10
C SER A 348 6.40 4.56 -7.74
N PHE A 349 7.06 3.49 -8.18
CA PHE A 349 8.24 3.63 -9.01
C PHE A 349 7.83 3.85 -10.47
N THR A 350 7.75 5.11 -10.90
CA THR A 350 7.39 5.44 -12.29
C THR A 350 8.59 5.34 -13.23
N ARG A 351 8.42 4.70 -14.39
CA ARG A 351 9.45 4.62 -15.45
C ARG A 351 8.89 4.88 -16.85
N PRO A 352 9.69 5.43 -17.79
CA PRO A 352 9.24 5.71 -19.15
C PRO A 352 9.10 4.41 -19.94
N TYR A 353 8.03 4.29 -20.73
CA TYR A 353 7.87 3.22 -21.71
C TYR A 353 8.83 3.44 -22.89
N GLY A 354 8.74 4.60 -23.55
CA GLY A 354 9.53 4.98 -24.71
C GLY A 354 10.39 6.22 -24.48
N LEU A 355 11.23 6.53 -25.46
CA LEU A 355 12.24 7.59 -25.38
C LEU A 355 11.67 8.98 -25.03
N PHE A 356 10.48 9.31 -25.54
CA PHE A 356 9.83 10.60 -25.36
C PHE A 356 9.00 10.69 -24.07
N ASP A 357 8.82 9.59 -23.35
CA ASP A 357 8.01 9.53 -22.12
C ASP A 357 8.78 10.03 -20.88
N VAL A 358 10.08 10.31 -20.99
CA VAL A 358 10.93 10.78 -19.88
C VAL A 358 10.43 12.11 -19.30
N ALA A 359 9.90 13.00 -20.14
CA ALA A 359 9.34 14.27 -19.71
C ALA A 359 8.03 14.07 -18.92
N ALA A 360 7.16 13.15 -19.36
CA ALA A 360 5.93 12.81 -18.66
C ALA A 360 6.22 12.17 -17.27
N VAL A 361 7.21 11.27 -17.19
CA VAL A 361 7.68 10.70 -15.92
C VAL A 361 8.24 11.77 -14.98
N ALA A 362 9.02 12.72 -15.50
CA ALA A 362 9.57 13.81 -14.70
C ALA A 362 8.46 14.74 -14.17
N LEU A 363 7.47 15.07 -15.02
CA LEU A 363 6.32 15.88 -14.63
C LEU A 363 5.46 15.17 -13.56
N ALA A 364 5.08 13.91 -13.79
CA ALA A 364 4.30 13.11 -12.84
C ALA A 364 4.98 13.07 -11.46
N ASN A 365 6.27 12.70 -11.41
CA ASN A 365 7.04 12.65 -10.17
C ASN A 365 7.19 14.02 -9.48
N SER A 366 7.24 15.12 -10.26
CA SER A 366 7.30 16.48 -9.71
C SER A 366 5.99 16.93 -9.04
N LEU A 367 4.86 16.32 -9.42
CA LEU A 367 3.53 16.62 -8.87
C LEU A 367 3.17 15.68 -7.70
N THR A 368 3.50 14.39 -7.79
CA THR A 368 2.99 13.37 -6.85
C THR A 368 3.92 13.02 -5.70
N LEU A 369 5.24 12.97 -5.90
CA LEU A 369 6.14 12.36 -4.91
C LEU A 369 6.35 13.22 -3.66
N PHE A 370 6.54 14.53 -3.81
CA PHE A 370 7.02 15.40 -2.73
C PHE A 370 6.13 16.60 -2.38
N PRO A 371 5.46 17.33 -3.31
CA PRO A 371 4.85 18.62 -3.02
C PRO A 371 3.89 18.64 -1.83
N TYR A 372 3.04 17.62 -1.69
CA TYR A 372 2.12 17.53 -0.56
C TYR A 372 2.85 17.29 0.76
N VAL A 373 3.79 16.34 0.82
CA VAL A 373 4.58 16.06 2.03
C VAL A 373 5.43 17.27 2.41
N ASP A 374 5.99 18.00 1.44
CA ASP A 374 6.71 19.25 1.67
C ASP A 374 5.83 20.32 2.33
N SER A 375 4.56 20.44 1.92
CA SER A 375 3.62 21.43 2.46
C SER A 375 3.15 21.18 3.91
N ILE A 376 3.43 20.00 4.46
CA ILE A 376 3.05 19.60 5.83
C ILE A 376 4.24 19.09 6.67
N CYS A 377 5.47 19.21 6.18
CA CYS A 377 6.64 18.56 6.79
C CYS A 377 7.05 19.10 8.17
N ASP A 378 6.50 20.24 8.58
CA ASP A 378 6.59 20.82 9.93
C ASP A 378 5.51 20.30 10.90
N LYS A 379 4.51 19.56 10.38
CA LYS A 379 3.33 19.03 11.09
C LYS A 379 3.21 17.51 10.93
N LEU A 380 4.33 16.80 11.09
CA LEU A 380 4.43 15.34 11.00
C LEU A 380 5.39 14.78 12.07
N ASP A 381 4.93 13.81 12.86
CA ASP A 381 5.80 12.98 13.70
C ASP A 381 6.35 11.75 12.94
N PHE A 382 5.69 11.33 11.85
CA PHE A 382 6.16 10.30 10.92
C PHE A 382 5.63 10.52 9.50
N ILE A 383 6.36 10.01 8.50
CA ILE A 383 5.92 9.94 7.10
C ILE A 383 5.45 8.51 6.80
N GLY A 384 4.15 8.32 6.59
CA GLY A 384 3.57 7.08 6.10
C GLY A 384 3.78 6.93 4.59
N ILE A 385 4.19 5.73 4.17
CA ILE A 385 4.52 5.35 2.81
C ILE A 385 3.60 4.20 2.38
N ASN A 386 2.71 4.49 1.43
CA ASN A 386 1.92 3.47 0.74
C ASN A 386 2.65 3.11 -0.55
N TYR A 387 3.22 1.90 -0.63
CA TYR A 387 3.96 1.44 -1.80
C TYR A 387 3.41 0.11 -2.29
N TYR A 388 3.13 0.02 -3.58
CA TYR A 388 2.59 -1.20 -4.18
C TYR A 388 3.45 -1.77 -5.31
N GLY A 389 4.29 -0.95 -5.96
CA GLY A 389 5.14 -1.41 -7.06
C GLY A 389 5.58 -0.32 -8.04
N GLN A 390 5.81 -0.73 -9.28
CA GLN A 390 6.16 0.14 -10.40
C GLN A 390 4.99 0.43 -11.33
N GLU A 391 5.07 1.58 -11.99
CA GLU A 391 4.15 2.05 -13.02
C GLU A 391 4.96 2.47 -14.25
N VAL A 392 4.44 2.18 -15.44
CA VAL A 392 5.13 2.47 -16.70
C VAL A 392 4.31 3.47 -17.50
N ILE A 393 4.86 4.66 -17.72
CA ILE A 393 4.17 5.79 -18.37
C ILE A 393 4.44 5.77 -19.87
N SER A 394 3.39 5.88 -20.68
CA SER A 394 3.46 6.01 -22.14
C SER A 394 2.49 7.07 -22.65
N GLY A 395 3.02 8.22 -23.08
CA GLY A 395 2.24 9.41 -23.40
C GLY A 395 1.41 9.88 -22.19
N PRO A 396 0.09 10.06 -22.33
CA PRO A 396 -0.77 10.60 -21.27
C PRO A 396 -1.25 9.55 -20.24
N GLY A 397 -0.78 8.30 -20.29
CA GLY A 397 -1.33 7.24 -19.45
C GLY A 397 -0.36 6.11 -19.11
N LEU A 398 -0.84 5.15 -18.32
CA LEU A 398 -0.09 3.96 -17.93
C LEU A 398 -0.17 2.88 -19.01
N LYS A 399 0.87 2.06 -19.13
CA LYS A 399 0.97 0.97 -20.10
C LYS A 399 1.59 -0.30 -19.50
N LEU A 400 1.04 -1.45 -19.86
CA LEU A 400 1.62 -2.76 -19.58
C LEU A 400 2.92 -3.00 -20.35
N VAL A 401 3.85 -3.71 -19.72
CA VAL A 401 5.03 -4.31 -20.33
C VAL A 401 4.90 -5.83 -20.24
N ASP A 402 4.92 -6.54 -21.36
CA ASP A 402 4.57 -7.97 -21.38
C ASP A 402 5.53 -8.83 -20.52
N ASN A 403 6.81 -8.48 -20.52
CA ASN A 403 7.87 -9.14 -19.76
C ASN A 403 7.90 -8.81 -18.25
N ASP A 404 7.05 -7.90 -17.75
CA ASP A 404 7.02 -7.55 -16.33
C ASP A 404 5.92 -8.34 -15.60
N GLU A 405 6.17 -8.71 -14.35
CA GLU A 405 5.19 -9.38 -13.51
C GLU A 405 4.23 -8.33 -12.89
N TYR A 406 2.93 -8.58 -12.97
CA TYR A 406 1.89 -7.64 -12.52
C TYR A 406 0.92 -8.27 -11.52
N SER A 407 0.47 -7.49 -10.54
CA SER A 407 -0.69 -7.82 -9.72
C SER A 407 -1.96 -7.91 -10.58
N GLU A 408 -3.03 -8.50 -10.04
CA GLU A 408 -4.32 -8.60 -10.74
C GLU A 408 -4.96 -7.23 -11.00
N SER A 409 -4.68 -6.25 -10.13
CA SER A 409 -5.07 -4.83 -10.29
C SER A 409 -4.18 -4.03 -11.25
N GLY A 410 -3.17 -4.66 -11.86
CA GLY A 410 -2.31 -4.01 -12.87
C GLY A 410 -1.11 -3.24 -12.34
N ARG A 411 -0.71 -3.41 -11.07
CA ARG A 411 0.51 -2.80 -10.50
C ARG A 411 1.72 -3.71 -10.74
N GLY A 412 2.83 -3.18 -11.25
CA GLY A 412 4.01 -4.01 -11.59
C GLY A 412 4.83 -4.35 -10.34
N VAL A 413 5.19 -5.62 -10.15
CA VAL A 413 5.97 -6.06 -8.98
C VAL A 413 7.42 -5.59 -9.09
N TYR A 414 7.89 -4.79 -8.13
CA TYR A 414 9.24 -4.21 -8.15
C TYR A 414 9.74 -3.82 -6.74
N PRO A 415 10.31 -4.76 -5.96
CA PRO A 415 10.79 -4.49 -4.58
C PRO A 415 11.97 -3.51 -4.53
N ASP A 416 12.85 -3.51 -5.54
CA ASP A 416 13.92 -2.52 -5.73
C ASP A 416 13.39 -1.06 -5.71
N GLY A 417 12.13 -0.84 -6.09
CA GLY A 417 11.51 0.48 -6.09
C GLY A 417 11.22 1.00 -4.68
N LEU A 418 10.74 0.14 -3.77
CA LEU A 418 10.48 0.51 -2.38
C LEU A 418 11.74 1.04 -1.70
N PHE A 419 12.83 0.27 -1.79
CA PHE A 419 14.14 0.68 -1.28
C PHE A 419 14.61 2.02 -1.87
N ARG A 420 14.47 2.23 -3.20
CA ARG A 420 14.84 3.50 -3.84
C ARG A 420 14.01 4.68 -3.32
N ILE A 421 12.72 4.46 -3.07
CA ILE A 421 11.83 5.49 -2.56
C ILE A 421 12.21 5.84 -1.11
N LEU A 422 12.40 4.84 -0.25
CA LEU A 422 12.87 5.03 1.13
C LEU A 422 14.19 5.82 1.19
N ILE A 423 15.19 5.46 0.37
CA ILE A 423 16.46 6.21 0.30
C ILE A 423 16.25 7.65 -0.22
N GLN A 424 15.41 7.86 -1.23
CA GLN A 424 15.14 9.20 -1.77
C GLN A 424 14.40 10.11 -0.77
N PHE A 425 13.42 9.57 -0.05
CA PHE A 425 12.70 10.29 1.00
C PHE A 425 13.61 10.57 2.20
N ASN A 426 14.42 9.60 2.63
CA ASN A 426 15.39 9.77 3.70
C ASN A 426 16.40 10.89 3.39
N GLU A 427 16.97 10.92 2.18
CA GLU A 427 17.90 12.00 1.79
C GLU A 427 17.19 13.37 1.65
N ARG A 428 15.91 13.41 1.28
CA ARG A 428 15.13 14.67 1.23
C ARG A 428 14.82 15.22 2.62
N TYR A 429 14.33 14.39 3.52
CA TYR A 429 13.83 14.79 4.83
C TYR A 429 14.84 14.59 5.97
N LYS A 430 16.09 14.20 5.65
CA LYS A 430 17.21 13.94 6.58
C LYS A 430 17.39 14.98 7.69
N ARG A 431 17.19 16.27 7.35
CA ARG A 431 17.33 17.40 8.28
C ARG A 431 16.23 17.49 9.33
N LEU A 432 15.05 16.95 9.03
CA LEU A 432 13.90 16.95 9.94
C LEU A 432 13.97 15.74 10.91
N ASN A 433 14.76 14.72 10.60
CA ASN A 433 14.89 13.47 11.37
C ASN A 433 13.54 12.75 11.60
N ILE A 434 12.55 13.01 10.74
CA ILE A 434 11.24 12.37 10.77
C ILE A 434 11.38 10.93 10.26
N PRO A 435 10.92 9.92 11.01
CA PRO A 435 11.01 8.53 10.61
C PRO A 435 9.83 8.11 9.73
N PHE A 436 9.95 6.93 9.11
CA PHE A 436 9.01 6.42 8.11
C PHE A 436 8.18 5.24 8.62
N VAL A 437 6.90 5.16 8.26
CA VAL A 437 6.10 3.93 8.43
C VAL A 437 5.68 3.47 7.05
N ILE A 438 5.87 2.21 6.69
CA ILE A 438 5.20 1.64 5.51
C ILE A 438 3.75 1.37 5.94
N THR A 439 2.85 2.30 5.61
CA THR A 439 1.45 2.31 6.04
C THR A 439 0.59 1.38 5.21
N GLU A 440 0.97 1.13 3.95
CA GLU A 440 0.41 0.06 3.10
C GLU A 440 1.51 -0.56 2.23
N ASN A 441 1.66 -1.89 2.28
CA ASN A 441 2.32 -2.66 1.23
C ASN A 441 1.61 -4.01 1.04
N GLY A 442 1.35 -4.38 -0.22
CA GLY A 442 0.56 -5.57 -0.54
C GLY A 442 0.42 -5.84 -2.02
N VAL A 443 -0.18 -6.98 -2.39
CA VAL A 443 -0.37 -7.37 -3.79
C VAL A 443 -1.68 -8.12 -3.98
N SER A 444 -2.40 -7.80 -5.07
CA SER A 444 -3.54 -8.58 -5.51
C SER A 444 -3.10 -9.85 -6.22
N ASP A 445 -3.55 -11.00 -5.73
CA ASP A 445 -3.18 -12.36 -6.18
C ASP A 445 -4.12 -13.43 -5.58
N GLU A 446 -5.17 -13.83 -6.30
CA GLU A 446 -6.08 -14.91 -5.92
C GLU A 446 -5.38 -16.27 -5.78
N THR A 447 -4.24 -16.47 -6.47
CA THR A 447 -3.52 -17.75 -6.49
C THR A 447 -2.56 -17.94 -5.32
N ASP A 448 -2.18 -16.85 -4.64
CA ASP A 448 -1.19 -16.80 -3.56
C ASP A 448 0.26 -17.16 -3.94
N LEU A 449 0.55 -17.27 -5.24
CA LEU A 449 1.87 -17.62 -5.78
C LEU A 449 2.83 -16.42 -5.89
N ILE A 450 2.30 -15.22 -6.14
CA ILE A 450 3.07 -13.96 -6.14
C ILE A 450 3.14 -13.38 -4.73
N ARG A 451 2.06 -13.49 -3.92
CA ARG A 451 1.99 -12.84 -2.60
C ARG A 451 3.10 -13.28 -1.64
N LYS A 452 3.42 -14.58 -1.59
CA LYS A 452 4.51 -15.11 -0.73
C LYS A 452 5.87 -14.48 -1.04
N PRO A 453 6.43 -14.57 -2.27
CA PRO A 453 7.68 -13.89 -2.57
C PRO A 453 7.54 -12.36 -2.51
N TYR A 454 6.37 -11.78 -2.80
CA TYR A 454 6.17 -10.33 -2.71
C TYR A 454 6.43 -9.81 -1.29
N ILE A 455 5.83 -10.43 -0.27
CA ILE A 455 6.02 -10.08 1.14
C ILE A 455 7.51 -10.16 1.50
N LEU A 456 8.19 -11.26 1.17
CA LEU A 456 9.59 -11.46 1.53
C LEU A 456 10.51 -10.45 0.85
N GLU A 457 10.37 -10.20 -0.46
CA GLU A 457 11.26 -9.28 -1.16
C GLU A 457 11.04 -7.80 -0.77
N HIS A 458 9.81 -7.38 -0.43
CA HIS A 458 9.56 -6.01 0.03
C HIS A 458 10.01 -5.78 1.48
N LEU A 459 9.88 -6.79 2.35
CA LEU A 459 10.49 -6.75 3.68
C LEU A 459 12.02 -6.74 3.61
N LEU A 460 12.64 -7.53 2.72
CA LEU A 460 14.09 -7.47 2.47
C LEU A 460 14.52 -6.08 1.93
N ALA A 461 13.75 -5.50 1.00
CA ALA A 461 14.00 -4.13 0.52
C ALA A 461 13.91 -3.08 1.64
N THR A 462 12.99 -3.26 2.59
CA THR A 462 12.84 -2.41 3.80
C THR A 462 14.03 -2.60 4.74
N TYR A 463 14.41 -3.85 5.03
CA TYR A 463 15.56 -4.20 5.86
C TYR A 463 16.87 -3.63 5.31
N ALA A 464 17.07 -3.70 3.99
CA ALA A 464 18.19 -3.08 3.30
C ALA A 464 18.23 -1.56 3.45
N ALA A 465 17.08 -0.88 3.44
CA ALA A 465 17.00 0.55 3.70
C ALA A 465 17.35 0.90 5.16
N ILE A 466 16.89 0.08 6.12
CA ILE A 466 17.22 0.20 7.54
C ILE A 466 18.74 0.06 7.76
N ILE A 467 19.39 -0.96 7.17
CA ILE A 467 20.85 -1.14 7.23
C ILE A 467 21.59 0.09 6.70
N MET A 468 21.03 0.78 5.70
CA MET A 468 21.57 2.02 5.15
C MET A 468 21.23 3.28 5.97
N GLY A 469 20.68 3.14 7.17
CA GLY A 469 20.41 4.24 8.10
C GLY A 469 19.07 4.94 7.88
N VAL A 470 18.15 4.38 7.09
CA VAL A 470 16.78 4.89 7.01
C VAL A 470 16.03 4.49 8.28
N ARG A 471 15.52 5.47 9.05
CA ARG A 471 14.68 5.23 10.22
C ARG A 471 13.28 4.77 9.79
N VAL A 472 13.15 3.52 9.34
CA VAL A 472 11.83 2.90 9.17
C VAL A 472 11.36 2.43 10.54
N LEU A 473 10.31 3.07 11.01
CA LEU A 473 9.52 2.60 12.14
C LEU A 473 8.87 1.28 11.75
N GLY A 474 7.82 1.31 10.91
CA GLY A 474 6.87 0.20 10.83
C GLY A 474 6.56 -0.32 9.45
N TYR A 475 5.88 -1.47 9.44
CA TYR A 475 5.36 -2.11 8.24
C TYR A 475 3.94 -2.63 8.51
N LEU A 476 3.00 -2.22 7.67
CA LEU A 476 1.61 -2.62 7.65
C LEU A 476 1.34 -3.36 6.34
N PHE A 477 0.87 -4.61 6.44
CA PHE A 477 0.44 -5.35 5.25
C PHE A 477 -0.99 -4.96 4.84
N TRP A 478 -1.17 -4.63 3.56
CA TRP A 478 -2.48 -4.51 2.92
C TRP A 478 -2.83 -5.85 2.23
N THR A 479 -3.73 -6.67 2.75
CA THR A 479 -4.69 -6.44 3.85
C THR A 479 -5.00 -7.74 4.60
N THR A 480 -5.71 -7.67 5.73
CA THR A 480 -6.18 -8.85 6.49
C THR A 480 -6.99 -9.81 5.61
N SER A 481 -8.09 -9.33 5.03
CA SER A 481 -9.07 -10.12 4.27
C SER A 481 -9.47 -9.43 2.97
N ASP A 482 -9.86 -10.22 1.96
CA ASP A 482 -10.28 -9.72 0.64
C ASP A 482 -11.45 -8.71 0.73
N ASN A 483 -11.13 -7.43 0.53
CA ASN A 483 -12.04 -6.29 0.69
C ASN A 483 -12.49 -5.69 -0.67
N TRP A 484 -13.09 -4.50 -0.68
CA TRP A 484 -13.56 -3.82 -1.90
C TRP A 484 -12.50 -2.86 -2.44
N GLU A 485 -11.86 -3.24 -3.53
CA GLU A 485 -10.78 -2.51 -4.21
C GLU A 485 -11.33 -1.42 -5.14
N TRP A 486 -12.09 -0.49 -4.57
CA TRP A 486 -12.49 0.78 -5.19
C TRP A 486 -13.22 0.64 -6.53
N ALA A 487 -12.58 1.03 -7.64
CA ALA A 487 -13.13 0.94 -9.00
C ALA A 487 -13.02 -0.47 -9.61
N ASP A 488 -12.21 -1.35 -9.02
CA ASP A 488 -12.04 -2.75 -9.44
C ASP A 488 -12.97 -3.70 -8.65
N GLY A 489 -13.56 -3.22 -7.56
CA GLY A 489 -14.52 -3.96 -6.76
C GLY A 489 -13.92 -5.11 -5.97
N TYR A 490 -14.65 -6.22 -5.89
CA TYR A 490 -14.15 -7.44 -5.26
C TYR A 490 -13.32 -8.33 -6.22
N GLY A 491 -12.95 -7.84 -7.40
CA GLY A 491 -12.17 -8.60 -8.37
C GLY A 491 -10.77 -8.93 -7.84
N PRO A 492 -9.85 -7.96 -7.77
CA PRO A 492 -8.50 -8.16 -7.25
C PRO A 492 -8.53 -8.63 -5.79
N LYS A 493 -7.71 -9.63 -5.45
CA LYS A 493 -7.68 -10.22 -4.11
C LYS A 493 -6.44 -9.80 -3.34
N PHE A 494 -6.49 -8.79 -2.47
CA PHE A 494 -5.31 -8.37 -1.69
C PHE A 494 -5.13 -9.11 -0.35
N GLY A 495 -6.17 -9.75 0.18
CA GLY A 495 -6.17 -10.30 1.54
C GLY A 495 -5.22 -11.47 1.73
N LEU A 496 -4.58 -11.55 2.91
CA LEU A 496 -3.99 -12.80 3.42
C LEU A 496 -5.06 -13.87 3.63
N VAL A 497 -6.30 -13.46 3.91
CA VAL A 497 -7.45 -14.32 4.09
C VAL A 497 -8.43 -14.13 2.93
N ALA A 498 -8.76 -15.22 2.24
CA ALA A 498 -9.78 -15.22 1.21
C ALA A 498 -11.19 -15.15 1.82
N VAL A 499 -12.09 -14.41 1.19
CA VAL A 499 -13.48 -14.24 1.66
C VAL A 499 -14.45 -14.88 0.68
N ASP A 500 -15.13 -15.93 1.13
CA ASP A 500 -16.14 -16.65 0.36
C ASP A 500 -17.49 -15.92 0.42
N ARG A 501 -17.75 -15.08 -0.58
CA ARG A 501 -18.98 -14.27 -0.69
C ARG A 501 -20.22 -15.08 -1.03
N ALA A 502 -20.08 -16.31 -1.54
CA ALA A 502 -21.22 -17.20 -1.76
C ALA A 502 -21.61 -17.96 -0.48
N ASN A 503 -20.66 -18.21 0.42
CA ASN A 503 -20.86 -18.94 1.67
C ASN A 503 -20.76 -18.02 2.90
N ASN A 504 -21.73 -17.10 3.07
CA ASN A 504 -21.89 -16.24 4.25
C ASN A 504 -20.61 -15.51 4.72
N LEU A 505 -19.79 -15.03 3.77
CA LEU A 505 -18.50 -14.40 4.03
C LEU A 505 -17.53 -15.30 4.82
N ALA A 506 -17.48 -16.61 4.54
CA ALA A 506 -16.55 -17.51 5.23
C ALA A 506 -15.08 -17.13 4.94
N ARG A 507 -14.28 -16.99 5.99
CA ARG A 507 -12.86 -16.62 5.93
C ARG A 507 -11.99 -17.87 5.74
N LYS A 508 -11.07 -17.83 4.76
CA LYS A 508 -10.17 -18.93 4.41
C LYS A 508 -8.72 -18.42 4.33
N PRO A 509 -7.88 -18.59 5.38
CA PRO A 509 -6.49 -18.16 5.37
C PRO A 509 -5.70 -18.78 4.22
N ARG A 510 -4.94 -17.96 3.48
CA ARG A 510 -4.08 -18.40 2.37
C ARG A 510 -2.72 -18.89 2.89
N PRO A 511 -1.92 -19.66 2.12
CA PRO A 511 -0.56 -20.03 2.53
C PRO A 511 0.34 -18.85 2.97
N SER A 512 0.18 -17.69 2.35
CA SER A 512 0.82 -16.42 2.74
C SER A 512 0.42 -15.90 4.10
N TYR A 513 -0.78 -16.19 4.61
CA TYR A 513 -1.19 -15.84 5.97
C TYR A 513 -0.27 -16.52 7.00
N PHE A 514 0.03 -17.81 6.79
CA PHE A 514 0.92 -18.57 7.66
C PHE A 514 2.40 -18.20 7.49
N LEU A 515 2.82 -17.86 6.27
CA LEU A 515 4.16 -17.29 6.04
C LEU A 515 4.30 -15.92 6.71
N PHE A 516 3.31 -15.04 6.56
CA PHE A 516 3.27 -13.74 7.20
C PHE A 516 3.27 -13.93 8.71
N SER A 517 2.41 -14.77 9.29
CA SER A 517 2.41 -15.09 10.73
C SER A 517 3.78 -15.61 11.21
N ARG A 518 4.47 -16.50 10.46
CA ARG A 518 5.81 -16.98 10.83
C ARG A 518 6.89 -15.90 10.79
N VAL A 519 6.93 -15.07 9.74
CA VAL A 519 7.82 -13.88 9.73
C VAL A 519 7.42 -12.96 10.88
N VAL A 520 6.11 -12.85 11.14
CA VAL A 520 5.50 -12.00 12.16
C VAL A 520 5.67 -12.53 13.59
N THR A 521 6.09 -13.77 13.81
CA THR A 521 6.41 -14.31 15.13
C THR A 521 7.92 -14.41 15.36
N THR A 522 8.65 -14.94 14.38
CA THR A 522 10.12 -15.10 14.48
C THR A 522 10.89 -13.79 14.38
N GLY A 523 10.35 -12.84 13.60
CA GLY A 523 11.01 -11.62 13.19
C GLY A 523 12.19 -11.79 12.24
N LYS A 524 12.18 -12.92 11.53
CA LYS A 524 13.26 -13.37 10.67
C LYS A 524 12.74 -13.71 9.29
N ILE A 525 13.56 -13.48 8.28
CA ILE A 525 13.35 -14.01 6.93
C ILE A 525 14.46 -15.03 6.68
N THR A 526 14.09 -16.31 6.62
CA THR A 526 15.07 -17.37 6.35
C THR A 526 15.34 -17.49 4.86
N ARG A 527 16.53 -18.00 4.52
CA ARG A 527 16.88 -18.37 3.14
C ARG A 527 15.94 -19.46 2.60
N GLN A 528 15.50 -20.39 3.46
CA GLN A 528 14.60 -21.47 3.08
C GLN A 528 13.19 -20.96 2.72
N ASP A 529 12.63 -20.02 3.49
CA ASP A 529 11.34 -19.39 3.19
C ASP A 529 11.38 -18.70 1.81
N ARG A 530 12.44 -17.91 1.57
CA ARG A 530 12.66 -17.22 0.30
C ARG A 530 12.79 -18.21 -0.86
N MET A 531 13.63 -19.24 -0.72
CA MET A 531 13.83 -20.25 -1.76
C MET A 531 12.55 -21.04 -2.07
N SER A 532 11.76 -21.41 -1.06
CA SER A 532 10.49 -22.12 -1.27
C SER A 532 9.47 -21.26 -2.01
N ALA A 533 9.25 -20.02 -1.55
CA ALA A 533 8.30 -19.10 -2.16
C ALA A 533 8.64 -18.82 -3.64
N TRP A 534 9.93 -18.68 -3.96
CA TRP A 534 10.40 -18.49 -5.33
C TRP A 534 10.32 -19.75 -6.20
N ARG A 535 10.61 -20.92 -5.64
CA ARG A 535 10.50 -22.21 -6.36
C ARG A 535 9.06 -22.45 -6.84
N GLU A 536 8.07 -22.19 -5.99
CA GLU A 536 6.65 -22.34 -6.34
C GLU A 536 6.23 -21.40 -7.49
N LEU A 537 6.60 -20.11 -7.41
CA LEU A 537 6.30 -19.14 -8.46
C LEU A 537 6.99 -19.50 -9.78
N GLN A 538 8.27 -19.89 -9.74
CA GLN A 538 9.02 -20.29 -10.94
C GLN A 538 8.43 -21.56 -11.57
N GLN A 539 8.01 -22.55 -10.77
CA GLN A 539 7.31 -23.74 -11.27
C GLN A 539 5.99 -23.36 -11.96
N ALA A 540 5.21 -22.43 -11.39
CA ALA A 540 3.98 -21.95 -12.02
C ALA A 540 4.22 -21.22 -13.35
N ALA A 541 5.28 -20.41 -13.44
CA ALA A 541 5.70 -19.74 -14.68
C ALA A 541 6.18 -20.73 -15.75
N VAL A 542 6.99 -21.73 -15.38
CA VAL A 542 7.44 -22.79 -16.31
C VAL A 542 6.25 -23.63 -16.80
N GLN A 543 5.30 -23.92 -15.92
CA GLN A 543 4.04 -24.61 -16.26
C GLN A 543 3.06 -23.73 -17.06
N LYS A 544 3.39 -22.45 -17.32
CA LYS A 544 2.52 -21.46 -18.00
C LYS A 544 1.13 -21.35 -17.36
N LYS A 545 1.03 -21.52 -16.04
CA LYS A 545 -0.22 -21.30 -15.30
C LYS A 545 -0.69 -19.85 -15.52
N THR A 546 -2.00 -19.67 -15.56
CA THR A 546 -2.62 -18.35 -15.62
C THR A 546 -3.19 -17.94 -14.27
N ARG A 547 -3.38 -16.63 -14.11
CA ARG A 547 -4.10 -15.99 -13.01
C ARG A 547 -5.08 -14.95 -13.58
N PRO A 548 -6.12 -14.55 -12.83
CA PRO A 548 -7.00 -13.50 -13.27
C PRO A 548 -6.30 -12.13 -13.30
N PHE A 549 -6.81 -11.24 -14.13
CA PHE A 549 -6.34 -9.87 -14.32
C PHE A 549 -7.54 -8.97 -14.55
N PHE A 550 -7.76 -8.00 -13.66
CA PHE A 550 -8.97 -7.19 -13.60
C PHE A 550 -8.81 -5.78 -14.15
N ARG A 551 -7.60 -5.35 -14.57
CA ARG A 551 -7.38 -4.02 -15.14
C ARG A 551 -7.76 -3.99 -16.63
N ALA A 552 -8.63 -3.07 -17.04
CA ALA A 552 -8.98 -2.89 -18.44
C ALA A 552 -7.81 -2.28 -19.24
N VAL A 553 -7.56 -2.82 -20.44
CA VAL A 553 -6.47 -2.35 -21.32
C VAL A 553 -6.88 -2.27 -22.80
N ASP A 554 -6.28 -1.33 -23.54
CA ASP A 554 -6.47 -1.20 -24.98
C ASP A 554 -5.64 -2.23 -25.78
N LYS A 555 -5.86 -2.29 -27.10
CA LYS A 555 -5.12 -3.14 -28.05
C LYS A 555 -3.60 -2.86 -28.12
N HIS A 556 -3.12 -1.81 -27.46
CA HIS A 556 -1.73 -1.40 -27.37
C HIS A 556 -1.17 -1.52 -25.94
N GLY A 557 -1.93 -2.13 -25.01
CA GLY A 557 -1.55 -2.36 -23.62
C GLY A 557 -1.69 -1.14 -22.69
N ARG A 558 -2.31 -0.03 -23.13
CA ARG A 558 -2.58 1.12 -22.26
C ARG A 558 -3.70 0.80 -21.28
N MET A 559 -3.50 1.16 -20.01
CA MET A 559 -4.47 0.91 -18.95
C MET A 559 -5.53 2.00 -18.89
N TYR A 560 -6.76 1.59 -18.60
CA TYR A 560 -7.84 2.49 -18.20
C TYR A 560 -7.97 2.52 -16.67
N ALA A 561 -8.58 3.59 -16.13
CA ALA A 561 -8.83 3.71 -14.69
C ALA A 561 -9.86 2.68 -14.15
N GLY A 562 -10.71 2.13 -15.02
CA GLY A 562 -11.72 1.13 -14.65
C GLY A 562 -11.18 -0.29 -14.53
N GLY A 563 -11.84 -1.09 -13.70
CA GLY A 563 -11.72 -2.55 -13.68
C GLY A 563 -12.57 -3.24 -14.75
N LEU A 564 -12.43 -4.56 -14.85
CA LEU A 564 -13.18 -5.44 -15.74
C LEU A 564 -14.26 -6.22 -14.99
N ASP A 565 -15.47 -6.35 -15.56
CA ASP A 565 -16.52 -7.22 -15.03
C ASP A 565 -16.06 -8.68 -14.90
N ARG A 566 -15.34 -9.17 -15.92
CA ARG A 566 -14.77 -10.52 -15.98
C ARG A 566 -13.25 -10.43 -16.18
N PRO A 567 -12.45 -11.15 -15.38
CA PRO A 567 -11.01 -11.08 -15.49
C PRO A 567 -10.50 -11.72 -16.79
N ILE A 568 -9.45 -11.12 -17.35
CA ILE A 568 -8.65 -11.75 -18.40
C ILE A 568 -7.66 -12.71 -17.73
N GLN A 569 -7.39 -13.86 -18.33
CA GLN A 569 -6.39 -14.80 -17.82
C GLN A 569 -5.00 -14.40 -18.35
N ARG A 570 -4.06 -14.07 -17.45
CA ARG A 570 -2.66 -13.71 -17.78
C ARG A 570 -1.71 -14.79 -17.25
N PRO A 571 -0.70 -15.26 -18.02
CA PRO A 571 0.30 -16.20 -17.52
C PRO A 571 1.24 -15.57 -16.50
N PHE A 572 1.80 -16.38 -15.59
CA PHE A 572 2.97 -15.99 -14.79
C PHE A 572 4.19 -15.77 -15.67
N ILE A 573 5.02 -14.80 -15.31
CA ILE A 573 6.17 -14.38 -16.10
C ILE A 573 7.44 -14.99 -15.52
N LEU A 574 8.25 -15.63 -16.36
CA LEU A 574 9.56 -16.17 -15.95
C LEU A 574 10.59 -15.04 -15.81
N ARG A 575 10.46 -14.24 -14.75
CA ARG A 575 11.35 -13.12 -14.43
C ARG A 575 11.85 -13.20 -12.99
N ASP A 576 13.15 -13.06 -12.82
CA ASP A 576 13.77 -12.86 -11.51
C ASP A 576 13.60 -11.40 -11.06
N TRP A 577 12.60 -11.16 -10.22
CA TRP A 577 12.33 -9.87 -9.58
C TRP A 577 12.75 -9.83 -8.10
N ARG A 578 13.58 -10.78 -7.63
CA ARG A 578 14.20 -10.72 -6.30
C ARG A 578 14.87 -9.36 -6.07
N PHE A 579 14.76 -8.86 -4.84
CA PHE A 579 15.40 -7.62 -4.41
C PHE A 579 16.91 -7.68 -4.69
N GLY A 580 17.41 -6.67 -5.39
CA GLY A 580 18.79 -6.58 -5.84
C GLY A 580 19.13 -7.45 -7.07
N TYR A 581 18.22 -8.27 -7.60
CA TYR A 581 18.43 -9.08 -8.82
C TYR A 581 17.65 -8.59 -10.04
N TYR A 582 16.65 -7.72 -9.85
CA TYR A 582 15.81 -7.19 -10.93
C TYR A 582 16.66 -6.55 -12.05
N LYS A 583 16.61 -7.14 -13.25
CA LYS A 583 17.23 -6.57 -14.45
C LYS A 583 16.25 -5.65 -15.17
N MET A 584 16.51 -4.35 -15.16
CA MET A 584 15.72 -3.35 -15.88
C MET A 584 15.98 -3.38 -17.39
N GLU A 585 14.99 -3.85 -18.15
CA GLU A 585 15.01 -3.91 -19.61
C GLU A 585 14.71 -2.54 -20.25
N GLY A 586 15.61 -1.57 -20.07
CA GLY A 586 15.71 -0.37 -20.91
C GLY A 586 14.40 0.42 -21.15
N LEU A 587 14.24 0.88 -22.40
CA LEU A 587 12.98 1.40 -22.98
C LEU A 587 12.33 0.30 -23.79
N GLN A 588 10.99 0.24 -23.79
CA GLN A 588 10.18 -0.81 -24.42
C GLN A 588 9.43 -0.33 -25.68
N ASP A 589 9.76 0.86 -26.21
CA ASP A 589 9.27 1.28 -27.53
C ASP A 589 9.87 0.42 -28.67
N PRO A 590 9.14 0.23 -29.79
CA PRO A 590 9.59 -0.68 -30.86
C PRO A 590 10.97 -0.36 -31.43
N LEU A 591 11.34 0.92 -31.51
CA LEU A 591 12.65 1.35 -32.02
C LEU A 591 13.76 0.97 -31.03
N SER A 592 13.57 1.26 -29.73
CA SER A 592 14.48 0.85 -28.66
C SER A 592 14.59 -0.67 -28.52
N CYS A 593 13.50 -1.41 -28.73
CA CYS A 593 13.53 -2.88 -28.83
C CYS A 593 14.37 -3.36 -30.01
N PHE A 594 14.09 -2.86 -31.22
CA PHE A 594 14.82 -3.21 -32.44
C PHE A 594 16.33 -2.90 -32.35
N ILE A 595 16.68 -1.71 -31.89
CA ILE A 595 18.08 -1.30 -31.62
C ILE A 595 18.73 -2.27 -30.63
N ARG A 596 18.06 -2.61 -29.52
CA ARG A 596 18.58 -3.59 -28.56
C ARG A 596 18.76 -4.98 -29.17
N CYS A 597 17.87 -5.44 -30.04
CA CYS A 597 18.02 -6.72 -30.73
C CYS A 597 19.23 -6.73 -31.68
N ILE A 598 19.47 -5.64 -32.42
CA ILE A 598 20.66 -5.50 -33.30
C ILE A 598 21.96 -5.52 -32.48
N PHE A 599 22.00 -4.84 -31.33
CA PHE A 599 23.21 -4.73 -30.51
C PHE A 599 23.33 -5.82 -29.42
N ALA A 600 22.30 -6.66 -29.22
CA ALA A 600 22.29 -7.79 -28.28
C ALA A 600 23.46 -8.79 -28.48
N PRO A 601 23.81 -9.25 -29.69
CA PRO A 601 24.91 -10.22 -29.88
C PRO A 601 26.29 -9.69 -29.45
N PHE A 602 26.46 -8.37 -29.27
CA PHE A 602 27.70 -7.77 -28.77
C PHE A 602 27.74 -7.61 -27.23
N SER A 603 26.67 -8.01 -26.54
CA SER A 603 26.57 -7.93 -25.08
C SER A 603 26.69 -9.32 -24.45
N ARG A 604 27.72 -9.55 -23.62
CA ARG A 604 27.87 -10.78 -22.83
C ARG A 604 26.74 -10.90 -21.79
N GLN A 605 25.61 -11.48 -22.19
CA GLN A 605 24.55 -11.85 -21.24
C GLN A 605 25.03 -13.03 -20.37
N LYS A 606 25.27 -12.76 -19.08
CA LYS A 606 25.43 -13.84 -18.10
C LYS A 606 24.11 -14.62 -17.98
N LYS A 607 24.20 -15.96 -18.03
CA LYS A 607 23.08 -16.90 -17.84
C LYS A 607 22.22 -16.50 -16.64
N ILE A 608 20.92 -16.76 -16.74
CA ILE A 608 20.01 -16.71 -15.59
C ILE A 608 20.43 -17.85 -14.65
N HIS A 609 20.73 -17.53 -13.38
CA HIS A 609 20.96 -18.56 -12.37
C HIS A 609 19.61 -19.11 -11.92
N TYR A 610 19.32 -20.33 -12.37
CA TYR A 610 18.28 -21.16 -11.76
C TYR A 610 18.73 -21.56 -10.35
N ILE A 611 17.76 -21.90 -9.49
CA ILE A 611 18.05 -22.62 -8.25
C ILE A 611 18.30 -24.07 -8.68
N GLU A 612 19.57 -24.46 -8.84
CA GLU A 612 19.96 -25.85 -9.05
C GLU A 612 19.76 -26.65 -7.76
N ASP A 613 19.49 -27.94 -7.91
CA ASP A 613 18.90 -28.79 -6.86
C ASP A 613 19.95 -29.78 -6.32
N ASP A 614 20.70 -29.38 -5.30
CA ASP A 614 21.73 -30.21 -4.64
C ASP A 614 21.14 -31.35 -3.77
N SER A 615 19.83 -31.61 -3.83
CA SER A 615 19.13 -32.53 -2.92
C SER A 615 18.62 -33.84 -3.54
N LEU A 616 18.80 -34.05 -4.84
CA LEU A 616 18.42 -35.31 -5.53
C LEU A 616 19.67 -36.10 -5.97
N GLY A 617 20.02 -37.12 -5.16
CA GLY A 617 21.18 -37.97 -5.40
C GLY A 617 21.10 -38.79 -6.70
N ASN A 618 22.21 -38.82 -7.44
CA ASN A 618 22.59 -39.81 -8.47
C ASN A 618 21.44 -40.54 -9.23
N GLY A 619 20.64 -39.78 -9.97
CA GLY A 619 19.75 -40.30 -11.01
C GLY A 619 20.06 -39.67 -12.36
N LYS A 620 20.71 -40.41 -13.28
CA LYS A 620 21.02 -39.92 -14.65
C LYS A 620 19.74 -39.70 -15.47
N PHE A 621 19.15 -38.51 -15.40
CA PHE A 621 18.27 -38.01 -16.44
C PHE A 621 19.09 -37.22 -17.47
N ASN A 622 19.31 -37.81 -18.63
CA ASN A 622 19.90 -37.12 -19.78
C ASN A 622 18.92 -36.04 -20.29
N PHE A 623 19.05 -34.81 -19.78
CA PHE A 623 18.49 -33.66 -20.46
C PHE A 623 19.23 -33.46 -21.78
N PHE A 624 18.54 -33.75 -22.89
CA PHE A 624 18.98 -33.28 -24.19
C PHE A 624 19.13 -31.76 -24.17
N SER A 625 20.25 -31.26 -24.66
CA SER A 625 20.50 -29.84 -24.87
C SER A 625 19.62 -29.31 -26.00
N THR A 626 18.34 -29.08 -25.74
CA THR A 626 17.49 -28.26 -26.60
C THR A 626 17.92 -26.81 -26.46
N SER A 627 18.67 -26.33 -27.44
CA SER A 627 18.81 -24.91 -27.72
C SER A 627 17.40 -24.33 -27.87
N VAL A 628 16.97 -23.52 -26.90
CA VAL A 628 15.72 -22.76 -27.02
C VAL A 628 15.95 -21.74 -28.13
N LEU A 629 15.42 -22.06 -29.31
CA LEU A 629 15.24 -21.12 -30.40
C LEU A 629 14.40 -19.97 -29.86
N THR A 630 15.03 -18.82 -29.65
CA THR A 630 14.35 -17.56 -29.41
C THR A 630 13.48 -17.27 -30.62
N GLY A 631 12.15 -17.35 -30.46
CA GLY A 631 11.21 -17.28 -31.57
C GLY A 631 11.40 -16.01 -32.41
N SER A 632 11.74 -16.19 -33.67
CA SER A 632 11.85 -15.15 -34.70
C SER A 632 10.50 -14.69 -35.26
N ASP A 633 9.39 -15.24 -34.76
CA ASP A 633 8.08 -15.22 -35.42
C ASP A 633 7.14 -14.13 -34.86
N ALA A 634 7.69 -12.93 -34.65
CA ALA A 634 6.92 -11.72 -34.29
C ALA A 634 7.21 -10.52 -35.20
N CYS A 635 7.80 -10.74 -36.38
CA CYS A 635 8.12 -9.69 -37.35
C CYS A 635 7.84 -10.13 -38.79
N GLY A 636 6.57 -10.40 -39.11
CA GLY A 636 6.20 -10.79 -40.48
C GLY A 636 4.75 -11.21 -40.69
N LYS A 637 3.82 -10.25 -40.71
CA LYS A 637 2.61 -10.25 -41.58
C LYS A 637 1.88 -8.91 -41.50
N ASN A 638 1.16 -8.58 -42.58
CA ASN A 638 0.35 -7.37 -42.79
C ASN A 638 1.13 -6.06 -43.00
N ILE A 639 1.93 -6.02 -44.07
CA ILE A 639 1.83 -4.91 -45.03
C ILE A 639 1.25 -5.51 -46.31
N GLY A 640 0.15 -4.95 -46.78
CA GLY A 640 -0.67 -5.42 -47.90
C GLY A 640 -1.99 -4.66 -47.89
#